data_AF-A0A0U1LXS1-F1
#
_entry.id   AF-A0A0U1LXS1-F1
#
_cell.length_a   1.000
_cell.length_b   1.000
_cell.length_c   1.000
_cell.angle_alpha   90.00
_cell.angle_beta   90.00
_cell.angle_gamma   90.00
#
_symmetry.space_group_name_H-M   'P 1'
#
loop_
_entity.id
_entity.type
_entity.pdbx_description
1 polymer ?
#
loop_
_entity_poly.entity_id
_entity_poly.type
_entity_poly.pdbx_seq_one_letter_code
_entity_poly.pdbx_strand_id
1 'polypeptide(L)'
;MAVSRQVLYLTGLATLAHSACVHFNLDLTWGVGAPNGQQREMIFVNGQFPGPPIVVDEGDDVTVTVNNYLPFNTTIHFHGIEQKYTAWSDGVPGLTQWAIQPNYTFDYQWHATQYGTYWYHSHDMATVQDGLYGAIRIRPSPKRKNPFSMITNDTAEVEKIRVAEKNAELIMVSDWTQYTSFEYMDAMKQTGYDIFCSDSVLIQGKGSVYCPGQEVLDSLVIDSVKEVLNTTVTDKGCLPFVTGTQGLWPHEPDKLPARLNSGCVASDGPKAVIEVNPTYGWASLNFIGGASEKALVVSIDEHPMWVYEVDGRYIEPQYAHTLEMYNGERYAALIKLDKEPANYNITIANDGGNQIVAAYATLQYAGGESSTRASTPYINYGGQPTSSDIIPLNVSNLPPFPPVYPGKQADGFYLLNLSRINSSWEWSLDGTAFLPANLDAMEPAIYNPSSSEITNALKITTRNNTWVDIVFQVSIEDPTVTPLEPPHPMHKHSNKMFLIGSGQGTFNWSSVDEEESLPRAVLYAESGAWQCCDQRRPSCGQCLRANQECYGYRDTSILRIHDHTQEVSAKAKARREPLNAEQSTSMLPLIPQPVPSDERDIFSYSVGTLQSHGFLSILPDLLLTDPSSALQATIKAVGLASVSRVQRLPGITRSAGENYGEALLATNAALKDPVTAKSDSTLAAVVLLSLYEMITFQTPNTMHSWFNHVQGATSLLELRGEEQLNSHTGLELFTLAVSAAFFRHSRYDVSRVVELSKVARSKQAALSQPVEDLYSILIQFNNLAAEVDAAELGHGLHENLGLFIEKCLHVDANLRSWAMSLGPFWQYTVFDGDLPSHLNDYIHFPTIYGGKCHVYQNYDIASMWNHYRQTRIVINEMIRSMSVHLCEVNRAPECQRTMIQSIAIIKQMADDICTSISYCFKNSRTIFAAALRVLWPLFVAAKSMGTEPTTREWILLTLDRIGSMTGILQAMNMSQFIRQGTKLPIIPGTWEQENDME
;
A
#
# COMPACT_ATOMS: atom_id res chain seq x y z
N MET A 1 4.74 -84.10 21.48
CA MET A 1 5.24 -83.70 20.14
C MET A 1 4.99 -82.19 20.04
N ALA A 2 6.00 -81.37 20.40
CA ALA A 2 6.80 -80.56 19.46
C ALA A 2 5.92 -79.56 18.68
N VAL A 3 5.57 -78.40 19.26
CA VAL A 3 6.30 -77.11 19.21
C VAL A 3 6.72 -76.70 17.79
N SER A 4 6.07 -75.68 17.23
CA SER A 4 6.74 -74.71 16.38
C SER A 4 6.13 -73.32 16.60
N ARG A 5 7.03 -72.38 16.88
CA ARG A 5 6.80 -70.98 17.25
C ARG A 5 6.36 -70.17 16.03
N GLN A 6 5.32 -69.35 16.16
CA GLN A 6 5.15 -68.15 15.33
C GLN A 6 5.60 -66.94 16.14
N VAL A 7 6.69 -66.32 15.69
CA VAL A 7 7.19 -65.05 16.19
C VAL A 7 6.50 -63.95 15.38
N LEU A 8 5.68 -63.13 16.05
CA LEU A 8 5.23 -61.84 15.52
C LEU A 8 6.44 -60.89 15.53
N TYR A 9 6.92 -60.47 14.36
CA TYR A 9 7.77 -59.30 14.24
C TYR A 9 6.88 -58.08 14.02
N LEU A 10 6.74 -57.26 15.08
CA LEU A 10 6.36 -55.87 14.98
C LEU A 10 7.48 -55.13 14.23
N THR A 11 7.29 -54.86 12.94
CA THR A 11 8.09 -53.84 12.24
C THR A 11 7.50 -52.48 12.58
N GLY A 12 8.17 -51.76 13.49
CA GLY A 12 7.90 -50.35 13.73
C GLY A 12 8.13 -49.55 12.45
N LEU A 13 7.05 -49.00 11.90
CA LEU A 13 7.11 -47.91 10.95
C LEU A 13 7.57 -46.68 11.72
N ALA A 14 8.88 -46.39 11.68
CA ALA A 14 9.37 -45.07 12.01
C ALA A 14 8.80 -44.09 10.96
N THR A 15 7.80 -43.30 11.35
CA THR A 15 7.33 -42.16 10.58
C THR A 15 8.48 -41.14 10.53
N LEU A 16 9.22 -41.16 9.42
CA LEU A 16 10.09 -40.06 9.06
C LEU A 16 9.17 -38.87 8.74
N ALA A 17 9.02 -37.95 9.70
CA ALA A 17 8.40 -36.65 9.45
C ALA A 17 9.23 -35.92 8.39
N HIS A 18 8.75 -35.90 7.15
CA HIS A 18 9.24 -34.99 6.12
C HIS A 18 8.59 -33.63 6.35
N SER A 19 9.37 -32.56 6.24
CA SER A 19 8.86 -31.21 6.03
C SER A 19 7.92 -31.22 4.82
N ALA A 20 6.68 -30.77 5.00
CA ALA A 20 5.73 -30.65 3.90
C ALA A 20 5.80 -29.24 3.31
N CYS A 21 5.67 -29.13 1.99
CA CYS A 21 5.37 -27.85 1.36
C CYS A 21 3.86 -27.64 1.42
N VAL A 22 3.40 -26.65 2.18
CA VAL A 22 1.98 -26.33 2.37
C VAL A 22 1.66 -25.01 1.68
N HIS A 23 0.55 -24.96 0.97
CA HIS A 23 0.13 -23.80 0.19
C HIS A 23 -1.24 -23.31 0.62
N PHE A 24 -1.37 -22.01 0.81
CA PHE A 24 -2.61 -21.31 1.13
C PHE A 24 -2.86 -20.21 0.10
N ASN A 25 -4.13 -19.95 -0.19
CA ASN A 25 -4.56 -18.85 -1.04
C ASN A 25 -5.50 -17.93 -0.25
N LEU A 26 -5.21 -16.63 -0.23
CA LEU A 26 -5.99 -15.59 0.45
C LEU A 26 -6.48 -14.58 -0.60
N ASP A 27 -7.76 -14.67 -0.94
CA ASP A 27 -8.46 -13.72 -1.80
C ASP A 27 -9.03 -12.59 -0.93
N LEU A 28 -8.52 -11.38 -1.11
CA LEU A 28 -8.92 -10.21 -0.32
C LEU A 28 -10.00 -9.45 -1.07
N THR A 29 -11.20 -9.34 -0.50
CA THR A 29 -12.35 -8.68 -1.13
C THR A 29 -12.96 -7.61 -0.22
N TRP A 30 -13.45 -6.53 -0.82
CA TRP A 30 -14.12 -5.43 -0.13
C TRP A 30 -15.64 -5.58 -0.24
N GLY A 31 -16.36 -5.49 0.88
CA GLY A 31 -17.82 -5.56 0.87
C GLY A 31 -18.46 -5.26 2.22
N VAL A 32 -19.80 -5.24 2.23
CA VAL A 32 -20.58 -4.91 3.43
C VAL A 32 -20.67 -6.09 4.40
N GLY A 33 -20.29 -5.86 5.66
CA GLY A 33 -20.48 -6.79 6.78
C GLY A 33 -21.07 -6.09 8.00
N ALA A 34 -21.54 -6.88 8.98
CA ALA A 34 -22.15 -6.37 10.21
C ALA A 34 -21.81 -7.24 11.44
N PRO A 35 -20.52 -7.39 11.81
CA PRO A 35 -20.11 -8.32 12.87
C PRO A 35 -20.64 -7.94 14.26
N ASN A 36 -20.97 -6.66 14.49
CA ASN A 36 -21.61 -6.16 15.71
C ASN A 36 -23.08 -5.76 15.52
N GLY A 37 -23.70 -6.15 14.40
CA GLY A 37 -25.07 -5.77 14.02
C GLY A 37 -25.19 -4.43 13.28
N GLN A 38 -24.12 -3.65 13.16
CA GLN A 38 -24.09 -2.41 12.36
C GLN A 38 -23.35 -2.65 11.04
N GLN A 39 -23.99 -2.30 9.91
CA GLN A 39 -23.42 -2.48 8.58
C GLN A 39 -22.35 -1.44 8.27
N ARG A 40 -21.21 -1.90 7.75
CA ARG A 40 -20.21 -1.06 7.08
C ARG A 40 -19.45 -1.86 6.03
N GLU A 41 -18.76 -1.16 5.15
CA GLU A 41 -17.77 -1.79 4.28
C GLU A 41 -16.57 -2.29 5.10
N MET A 42 -16.07 -3.47 4.74
CA MET A 42 -14.98 -4.15 5.41
C MET A 42 -14.26 -5.13 4.47
N ILE A 43 -13.13 -5.66 4.93
CA ILE A 43 -12.33 -6.65 4.22
C ILE A 43 -12.76 -8.06 4.63
N PHE A 44 -13.00 -8.90 3.63
CA PHE A 44 -13.16 -10.34 3.78
C PHE A 44 -11.95 -11.06 3.19
N VAL A 45 -11.53 -12.14 3.85
CA VAL A 45 -10.49 -13.04 3.35
C VAL A 45 -11.15 -14.35 2.96
N ASN A 46 -11.10 -14.73 1.68
CA ASN A 46 -11.83 -15.88 1.12
C ASN A 46 -13.35 -15.82 1.42
N GLY A 47 -13.94 -14.62 1.41
CA GLY A 47 -15.37 -14.42 1.65
C GLY A 47 -15.82 -14.60 3.11
N GLN A 48 -14.89 -14.65 4.06
CA GLN A 48 -15.19 -14.78 5.49
C GLN A 48 -14.46 -13.75 6.36
N PHE A 49 -14.97 -13.56 7.57
CA PHE A 49 -14.40 -12.73 8.62
C PHE A 49 -14.62 -13.39 9.99
N PRO A 50 -13.58 -13.55 10.84
CA PRO A 50 -12.16 -13.32 10.53
C PRO A 50 -11.67 -14.22 9.37
N GLY A 51 -10.49 -13.91 8.84
CA GLY A 51 -9.89 -14.72 7.78
C GLY A 51 -9.60 -16.17 8.21
N PRO A 52 -9.50 -17.11 7.24
CA PRO A 52 -9.32 -18.52 7.53
C PRO A 52 -8.00 -18.79 8.25
N PRO A 53 -7.99 -19.69 9.25
CA PRO A 53 -6.77 -19.98 9.98
C PRO A 53 -5.75 -20.71 9.11
N ILE A 54 -4.48 -20.30 9.19
CA ILE A 54 -3.35 -21.03 8.60
C ILE A 54 -2.84 -22.02 9.64
N VAL A 55 -3.10 -23.31 9.43
CA VAL A 55 -2.67 -24.38 10.36
C VAL A 55 -1.62 -25.25 9.69
N VAL A 56 -0.40 -25.22 10.23
CA VAL A 56 0.77 -25.95 9.71
C VAL A 56 1.47 -26.70 10.83
N ASP A 57 2.42 -27.57 10.49
CA ASP A 57 3.28 -28.25 11.46
C ASP A 57 4.67 -27.60 11.52
N GLU A 58 5.30 -27.66 12.70
CA GLU A 58 6.67 -27.22 12.88
C GLU A 58 7.61 -27.94 11.90
N GLY A 59 8.32 -27.17 11.09
CA GLY A 59 9.23 -27.63 10.04
C GLY A 59 8.65 -27.63 8.63
N ASP A 60 7.38 -27.25 8.43
CA ASP A 60 6.81 -27.09 7.09
C ASP A 60 7.40 -25.90 6.33
N ASP A 61 7.49 -26.02 5.01
CA ASP A 61 7.72 -24.89 4.09
C ASP A 61 6.36 -24.33 3.67
N VAL A 62 6.09 -23.07 3.99
CA VAL A 62 4.77 -22.45 3.82
C VAL A 62 4.82 -21.44 2.69
N THR A 63 3.87 -21.56 1.76
CA THR A 63 3.59 -20.54 0.74
C THR A 63 2.17 -20.00 0.94
N VAL A 64 2.02 -18.69 0.99
CA VAL A 64 0.73 -18.01 1.09
C VAL A 64 0.60 -17.06 -0.09
N THR A 65 -0.24 -17.40 -1.05
CA THR A 65 -0.57 -16.54 -2.19
C THR A 65 -1.68 -15.60 -1.80
N VAL A 66 -1.42 -14.30 -1.86
CA VAL A 66 -2.39 -13.25 -1.54
C VAL A 66 -2.82 -12.57 -2.83
N ASN A 67 -4.11 -12.65 -3.16
CA ASN A 67 -4.71 -11.96 -4.30
C ASN A 67 -5.44 -10.73 -3.79
N ASN A 68 -4.96 -9.55 -4.16
CA ASN A 68 -5.60 -8.31 -3.77
C ASN A 68 -6.73 -7.96 -4.73
N TYR A 69 -8.00 -8.21 -4.36
CA TYR A 69 -9.18 -7.71 -5.07
C TYR A 69 -9.83 -6.51 -4.36
N LEU A 70 -9.11 -5.87 -3.42
CA LEU A 70 -9.52 -4.63 -2.78
C LEU A 70 -9.38 -3.45 -3.76
N PRO A 71 -10.14 -2.36 -3.56
CA PRO A 71 -10.01 -1.15 -4.38
C PRO A 71 -8.76 -0.31 -4.05
N PHE A 72 -7.94 -0.75 -3.11
CA PHE A 72 -6.73 -0.06 -2.63
C PHE A 72 -5.57 -1.05 -2.43
N ASN A 73 -4.37 -0.50 -2.25
CA ASN A 73 -3.16 -1.27 -1.99
C ASN A 73 -3.25 -1.98 -0.63
N THR A 74 -2.54 -3.10 -0.47
CA THR A 74 -2.47 -3.79 0.82
C THR A 74 -1.23 -4.67 0.93
N THR A 75 -0.94 -5.17 2.11
CA THR A 75 0.06 -6.23 2.35
C THR A 75 -0.43 -7.17 3.45
N ILE A 76 0.18 -8.34 3.57
CA ILE A 76 -0.04 -9.24 4.70
C ILE A 76 1.27 -9.43 5.45
N HIS A 77 1.28 -9.06 6.74
CA HIS A 77 2.32 -9.44 7.67
C HIS A 77 1.91 -10.70 8.44
N PHE A 78 2.89 -11.58 8.67
CA PHE A 78 2.71 -12.79 9.47
C PHE A 78 3.30 -12.53 10.86
N HIS A 79 2.46 -12.01 11.75
CA HIS A 79 2.83 -11.53 13.07
C HIS A 79 3.52 -12.62 13.89
N GLY A 80 4.76 -12.31 14.29
CA GLY A 80 5.62 -13.20 15.06
C GLY A 80 6.32 -14.28 14.27
N ILE A 81 6.12 -14.35 12.94
CA ILE A 81 6.90 -15.22 12.09
C ILE A 81 8.35 -14.71 11.99
N GLU A 82 9.32 -15.58 12.32
CA GLU A 82 10.73 -15.16 12.41
C GLU A 82 11.32 -14.64 11.08
N GLN A 83 10.69 -14.97 9.95
CA GLN A 83 11.15 -14.64 8.59
C GLN A 83 12.62 -14.97 8.34
N LYS A 84 13.09 -16.05 8.97
CA LYS A 84 14.49 -16.45 8.92
C LYS A 84 14.87 -16.81 7.48
N TYR A 85 15.75 -16.00 6.89
CA TYR A 85 16.16 -16.05 5.47
C TYR A 85 15.06 -15.67 4.45
N THR A 86 13.93 -15.14 4.92
CA THR A 86 12.78 -14.77 4.09
C THR A 86 12.25 -13.36 4.44
N ALA A 87 13.14 -12.45 4.83
CA ALA A 87 12.77 -11.09 5.25
C ALA A 87 11.90 -10.32 4.21
N TRP A 88 12.02 -10.64 2.92
CA TRP A 88 11.19 -10.08 1.85
C TRP A 88 9.72 -10.53 1.89
N SER A 89 9.40 -11.59 2.64
CA SER A 89 8.04 -12.11 2.91
C SER A 89 7.46 -11.61 4.23
N ASP A 90 8.08 -10.60 4.85
CA ASP A 90 7.59 -10.05 6.12
C ASP A 90 6.35 -9.18 5.95
N GLY A 91 6.07 -8.63 4.76
CA GLY A 91 4.79 -7.95 4.52
C GLY A 91 4.74 -6.47 4.85
N VAL A 92 5.86 -5.78 5.03
CA VAL A 92 5.89 -4.37 5.45
C VAL A 92 6.18 -3.46 4.24
N PRO A 93 5.21 -2.66 3.78
CA PRO A 93 5.39 -1.76 2.64
C PRO A 93 6.45 -0.69 2.96
N GLY A 94 7.29 -0.33 1.97
CA GLY A 94 8.40 0.61 2.17
C GLY A 94 9.61 0.05 2.94
N LEU A 95 9.50 -1.12 3.56
CA LEU A 95 10.60 -1.77 4.31
C LEU A 95 11.03 -3.08 3.65
N THR A 96 10.14 -4.07 3.57
CA THR A 96 10.48 -5.42 3.07
C THR A 96 9.91 -5.72 1.69
N GLN A 97 8.86 -5.01 1.27
CA GLN A 97 8.27 -5.12 -0.06
C GLN A 97 7.53 -3.84 -0.46
N TRP A 98 7.10 -3.76 -1.72
CA TRP A 98 6.07 -2.81 -2.12
C TRP A 98 4.69 -3.36 -1.74
N ALA A 99 3.71 -2.46 -1.59
CA ALA A 99 2.32 -2.86 -1.40
C ALA A 99 1.78 -3.64 -2.62
N ILE A 100 0.95 -4.64 -2.36
CA ILE A 100 0.24 -5.43 -3.38
C ILE A 100 -0.86 -4.53 -3.95
N GLN A 101 -0.77 -4.18 -5.24
CA GLN A 101 -1.75 -3.32 -5.90
C GLN A 101 -3.09 -4.05 -6.18
N PRO A 102 -4.20 -3.32 -6.38
CA PRO A 102 -5.47 -3.90 -6.82
C PRO A 102 -5.32 -4.77 -8.08
N ASN A 103 -5.87 -5.98 -8.02
CA ASN A 103 -5.78 -7.05 -9.02
C ASN A 103 -4.38 -7.65 -9.23
N TYR A 104 -3.45 -7.43 -8.30
CA TYR A 104 -2.16 -8.11 -8.27
C TYR A 104 -2.14 -9.19 -7.19
N THR A 105 -1.17 -10.08 -7.34
CA THR A 105 -0.94 -11.23 -6.48
C THR A 105 0.48 -11.19 -5.94
N PHE A 106 0.68 -11.62 -4.70
CA PHE A 106 2.00 -11.81 -4.10
C PHE A 106 2.10 -13.15 -3.39
N ASP A 107 3.21 -13.86 -3.61
CA ASP A 107 3.50 -15.12 -2.95
C ASP A 107 4.46 -14.90 -1.78
N TYR A 108 3.93 -15.04 -0.57
CA TYR A 108 4.73 -15.05 0.65
C TYR A 108 5.27 -16.44 0.91
N GLN A 109 6.56 -16.56 1.23
CA GLN A 109 7.20 -17.84 1.50
C GLN A 109 8.04 -17.77 2.77
N TRP A 110 7.84 -18.73 3.66
CA TRP A 110 8.61 -18.84 4.89
C TRP A 110 8.67 -20.29 5.38
N HIS A 111 9.68 -20.58 6.19
CA HIS A 111 9.84 -21.90 6.82
C HIS A 111 9.36 -21.83 8.27
N ALA A 112 8.52 -22.78 8.69
CA ALA A 112 7.96 -22.86 10.03
C ALA A 112 9.00 -23.36 11.04
N THR A 113 10.03 -22.55 11.34
CA THR A 113 11.12 -22.88 12.30
C THR A 113 10.66 -22.99 13.76
N GLN A 114 9.48 -22.45 14.05
CA GLN A 114 8.93 -22.28 15.39
C GLN A 114 7.59 -23.01 15.54
N TYR A 115 6.91 -22.83 16.67
CA TYR A 115 5.66 -23.52 17.02
C TYR A 115 4.80 -22.60 17.90
N GLY A 116 3.52 -22.91 18.06
CA GLY A 116 2.61 -22.14 18.89
C GLY A 116 1.59 -21.31 18.09
N THR A 117 1.13 -20.21 18.68
CA THR A 117 0.01 -19.39 18.22
C THR A 117 0.49 -18.02 17.72
N TYR A 118 0.09 -17.71 16.49
CA TYR A 118 0.44 -16.52 15.74
C TYR A 118 -0.79 -16.02 14.99
N TRP A 119 -0.63 -15.00 14.16
CA TRP A 119 -1.70 -14.48 13.33
C TRP A 119 -1.12 -13.75 12.12
N TYR A 120 -1.93 -13.55 11.10
CA TYR A 120 -1.61 -12.68 9.98
C TYR A 120 -2.56 -11.49 9.97
N HIS A 121 -2.09 -10.35 9.50
CA HIS A 121 -2.90 -9.14 9.39
C HIS A 121 -2.40 -8.18 8.32
N SER A 122 -3.22 -7.21 7.96
CA SER A 122 -2.78 -6.08 7.13
C SER A 122 -1.62 -5.36 7.78
N HIS A 123 -0.61 -4.99 7.00
CA HIS A 123 0.46 -4.09 7.44
C HIS A 123 0.55 -2.84 6.56
N ASP A 124 -0.56 -2.49 5.91
CA ASP A 124 -0.70 -1.28 5.10
C ASP A 124 -1.69 -0.33 5.78
N MET A 125 -1.19 0.83 6.22
CA MET A 125 -1.94 1.83 6.99
C MET A 125 -2.69 1.21 8.19
N ALA A 126 -3.94 1.60 8.41
CA ALA A 126 -4.80 1.12 9.51
C ALA A 126 -5.80 0.03 9.07
N THR A 127 -5.62 -0.58 7.89
CA THR A 127 -6.63 -1.48 7.30
C THR A 127 -6.81 -2.82 8.03
N VAL A 128 -6.00 -3.09 9.05
CA VAL A 128 -6.28 -4.15 10.05
C VAL A 128 -7.61 -3.91 10.78
N GLN A 129 -7.96 -2.65 11.06
CA GLN A 129 -9.25 -2.24 11.65
C GLN A 129 -10.44 -2.59 10.74
N ASP A 130 -10.21 -2.71 9.44
CA ASP A 130 -11.25 -3.07 8.46
C ASP A 130 -11.43 -4.59 8.31
N GLY A 131 -10.75 -5.39 9.14
CA GLY A 131 -11.00 -6.82 9.26
C GLY A 131 -10.04 -7.72 8.48
N LEU A 132 -8.94 -7.16 7.95
CA LEU A 132 -7.91 -7.96 7.31
C LEU A 132 -6.97 -8.60 8.34
N TYR A 133 -7.43 -9.69 8.94
CA TYR A 133 -6.64 -10.53 9.85
C TYR A 133 -7.17 -11.97 9.93
N GLY A 134 -6.33 -12.89 10.39
CA GLY A 134 -6.71 -14.27 10.68
C GLY A 134 -5.64 -15.01 11.49
N ALA A 135 -6.01 -16.15 12.07
CA ALA A 135 -5.12 -16.87 12.98
C ALA A 135 -4.06 -17.69 12.22
N ILE A 136 -2.91 -17.91 12.86
CA ILE A 136 -1.90 -18.88 12.43
C ILE A 136 -1.62 -19.83 13.60
N ARG A 137 -1.63 -21.13 13.34
CA ARG A 137 -1.26 -22.17 14.31
C ARG A 137 -0.16 -23.03 13.72
N ILE A 138 1.00 -23.03 14.38
CA ILE A 138 2.09 -23.94 14.04
C ILE A 138 2.14 -25.03 15.11
N ARG A 139 1.66 -26.23 14.78
CA ARG A 139 1.62 -27.34 15.74
C ARG A 139 3.05 -27.76 16.12
N PRO A 140 3.33 -27.94 17.42
CA PRO A 140 4.66 -28.32 17.88
C PRO A 140 5.06 -29.68 17.33
N SER A 141 6.35 -29.86 17.05
CA SER A 141 6.89 -31.19 16.74
C SER A 141 6.60 -32.17 17.89
N PRO A 142 6.28 -33.45 17.64
CA PRO A 142 6.14 -34.46 18.69
C PRO A 142 7.39 -34.62 19.58
N LYS A 143 8.57 -34.16 19.11
CA LYS A 143 9.83 -34.15 19.88
C LYS A 143 9.98 -32.93 20.79
N ARG A 144 9.11 -31.93 20.65
CA ARG A 144 9.14 -30.68 21.41
C ARG A 144 8.85 -30.99 22.88
N LYS A 145 9.69 -30.48 23.78
CA LYS A 145 9.44 -30.58 25.21
C LYS A 145 8.27 -29.66 25.57
N ASN A 146 7.28 -30.19 26.29
CA ASN A 146 6.14 -29.44 26.82
C ASN A 146 6.20 -29.39 28.36
N PRO A 147 5.55 -28.40 28.99
CA PRO A 147 5.59 -28.21 30.43
C PRO A 147 4.42 -28.88 31.18
N PHE A 148 3.59 -29.69 30.52
CA PHE A 148 2.29 -30.13 31.06
C PHE A 148 2.38 -30.98 32.34
N SER A 149 3.51 -31.64 32.60
CA SER A 149 3.75 -32.33 33.88
C SER A 149 3.90 -31.39 35.08
N MET A 150 4.03 -30.08 34.85
CA MET A 150 4.02 -29.06 35.91
C MET A 150 2.59 -28.70 36.37
N ILE A 151 1.58 -29.01 35.56
CA ILE A 151 0.16 -28.79 35.90
C ILE A 151 -0.37 -29.95 36.75
N THR A 152 -0.02 -31.19 36.40
CA THR A 152 -0.49 -32.40 37.09
C THR A 152 0.54 -33.53 37.00
N ASN A 153 0.61 -34.34 38.06
CA ASN A 153 1.45 -35.54 38.11
C ASN A 153 0.75 -36.79 37.55
N ASP A 154 -0.55 -36.72 37.24
CA ASP A 154 -1.28 -37.83 36.64
C ASP A 154 -0.99 -37.93 35.14
N THR A 155 -0.31 -39.00 34.75
CA THR A 155 0.04 -39.29 33.35
C THR A 155 -1.17 -39.36 32.40
N ALA A 156 -2.34 -39.78 32.89
CA ALA A 156 -3.55 -39.84 32.08
C ALA A 156 -4.15 -38.44 31.86
N GLU A 157 -4.07 -37.56 32.87
CA GLU A 157 -4.46 -36.15 32.70
C GLU A 157 -3.49 -35.40 31.79
N VAL A 158 -2.17 -35.63 31.92
CA VAL A 158 -1.18 -35.03 31.02
C VAL A 158 -1.46 -35.39 29.56
N GLU A 159 -1.89 -36.63 29.28
CA GLU A 159 -2.26 -37.02 27.91
C GLU A 159 -3.52 -36.31 27.42
N LYS A 160 -4.53 -36.12 28.28
CA LYS A 160 -5.70 -35.30 27.94
C LYS A 160 -5.32 -33.85 27.64
N ILE A 161 -4.38 -33.27 28.39
CA ILE A 161 -3.86 -31.93 28.14
C ILE A 161 -3.16 -31.86 26.77
N ARG A 162 -2.36 -32.86 26.39
CA ARG A 162 -1.74 -32.92 25.05
C ARG A 162 -2.78 -32.99 23.93
N VAL A 163 -3.85 -33.76 24.14
CA VAL A 163 -4.97 -33.83 23.19
C VAL A 163 -5.68 -32.47 23.10
N ALA A 164 -5.86 -31.78 24.22
CA ALA A 164 -6.45 -30.44 24.24
C ALA A 164 -5.57 -29.41 23.51
N GLU A 165 -4.25 -29.39 23.73
CA GLU A 165 -3.32 -28.48 23.05
C GLU A 165 -3.24 -28.72 21.53
N LYS A 166 -3.31 -30.00 21.12
CA LYS A 166 -3.34 -30.37 19.72
C LYS A 166 -4.62 -29.90 19.01
N ASN A 167 -5.73 -29.88 19.72
CA ASN A 167 -7.05 -29.48 19.22
C ASN A 167 -7.47 -28.11 19.77
N ALA A 168 -6.51 -27.21 19.96
CA ALA A 168 -6.76 -25.89 20.52
C ALA A 168 -7.74 -25.07 19.66
N GLU A 169 -8.67 -24.39 20.32
CA GLU A 169 -9.57 -23.43 19.70
C GLU A 169 -8.86 -22.08 19.55
N LEU A 170 -8.85 -21.52 18.33
CA LEU A 170 -8.22 -20.24 18.04
C LEU A 170 -9.24 -19.12 18.19
N ILE A 171 -9.00 -18.18 19.10
CA ILE A 171 -9.94 -17.11 19.44
C ILE A 171 -9.32 -15.78 19.08
N MET A 172 -9.71 -15.25 17.91
CA MET A 172 -9.41 -13.87 17.51
C MET A 172 -10.24 -12.90 18.34
N VAL A 173 -9.61 -11.90 18.92
CA VAL A 173 -10.26 -10.84 19.68
C VAL A 173 -9.86 -9.49 19.09
N SER A 174 -10.83 -8.65 18.74
CA SER A 174 -10.56 -7.33 18.15
C SER A 174 -11.49 -6.27 18.70
N ASP A 175 -11.18 -5.00 18.48
CA ASP A 175 -12.16 -3.91 18.52
C ASP A 175 -12.85 -3.76 17.15
N TRP A 176 -13.94 -2.99 17.14
CA TRP A 176 -14.69 -2.69 15.94
C TRP A 176 -15.42 -1.35 16.07
N THR A 177 -15.45 -0.60 14.99
CA THR A 177 -16.23 0.64 14.87
C THR A 177 -17.03 0.64 13.57
N GLN A 178 -18.06 1.49 13.50
CA GLN A 178 -18.88 1.70 12.31
C GLN A 178 -18.16 2.46 11.18
N TYR A 179 -16.99 3.04 11.47
CA TYR A 179 -16.15 3.74 10.50
C TYR A 179 -15.12 2.81 9.89
N THR A 180 -14.81 3.03 8.61
CA THR A 180 -13.64 2.42 7.97
C THR A 180 -12.36 3.02 8.54
N SER A 181 -11.24 2.32 8.41
CA SER A 181 -9.95 2.80 8.91
C SER A 181 -9.54 4.13 8.26
N PHE A 182 -9.90 4.33 6.99
CA PHE A 182 -9.64 5.60 6.29
C PHE A 182 -10.47 6.76 6.88
N GLU A 183 -11.75 6.55 7.15
CA GLU A 183 -12.62 7.55 7.78
C GLU A 183 -12.17 7.86 9.22
N TYR A 184 -11.73 6.84 9.96
CA TYR A 184 -11.20 7.00 11.32
C TYR A 184 -9.92 7.85 11.34
N MET A 185 -8.96 7.52 10.46
CA MET A 185 -7.72 8.29 10.31
C MET A 185 -7.97 9.72 9.80
N ASP A 186 -8.91 9.90 8.88
CA ASP A 186 -9.31 11.21 8.39
C ASP A 186 -9.93 12.08 9.50
N ALA A 187 -10.75 11.47 10.36
CA ALA A 187 -11.30 12.14 11.54
C ALA A 187 -10.21 12.61 12.52
N MET A 188 -9.20 11.77 12.80
CA MET A 188 -8.07 12.16 13.66
C MET A 188 -7.29 13.34 13.04
N LYS A 189 -6.98 13.28 11.73
CA LYS A 189 -6.29 14.35 11.01
C LYS A 189 -7.06 15.67 11.02
N GLN A 190 -8.37 15.63 10.77
CA GLN A 190 -9.20 16.83 10.66
C GLN A 190 -9.48 17.48 12.02
N THR A 191 -9.59 16.68 13.07
CA THR A 191 -9.91 17.18 14.42
C THR A 191 -8.66 17.50 15.25
N GLY A 192 -7.52 16.91 14.91
CA GLY A 192 -6.31 16.94 15.71
C GLY A 192 -6.41 16.14 17.02
N TYR A 193 -7.45 15.30 17.18
CA TYR A 193 -7.63 14.44 18.34
C TYR A 193 -7.04 13.05 18.13
N ASP A 194 -6.54 12.50 19.23
CA ASP A 194 -6.20 11.10 19.39
C ASP A 194 -7.46 10.37 19.82
N ILE A 195 -8.03 9.63 18.87
CA ILE A 195 -9.35 9.03 19.01
C ILE A 195 -9.12 7.55 19.36
N PHE A 196 -9.58 7.18 20.55
CA PHE A 196 -9.44 5.80 21.05
C PHE A 196 -10.79 5.08 21.09
N CYS A 197 -11.88 5.68 20.65
CA CYS A 197 -13.23 5.16 20.86
C CYS A 197 -13.59 4.11 19.81
N SER A 198 -14.18 2.99 20.25
CA SER A 198 -14.71 1.92 19.40
C SER A 198 -16.20 1.69 19.70
N ASP A 199 -16.94 1.03 18.81
CA ASP A 199 -18.35 0.71 19.04
C ASP A 199 -18.54 -0.62 19.81
N SER A 200 -17.61 -1.56 19.64
CA SER A 200 -17.69 -2.87 20.28
C SER A 200 -16.34 -3.58 20.32
N VAL A 201 -16.23 -4.61 21.16
CA VAL A 201 -15.21 -5.67 21.04
C VAL A 201 -15.85 -6.86 20.32
N LEU A 202 -15.07 -7.58 19.51
CA LEU A 202 -15.49 -8.78 18.79
C LEU A 202 -14.72 -9.99 19.31
N ILE A 203 -15.43 -11.11 19.49
CA ILE A 203 -14.87 -12.41 19.81
C ILE A 203 -15.15 -13.33 18.62
N GLN A 204 -14.11 -13.83 17.96
CA GLN A 204 -14.21 -14.57 16.69
C GLN A 204 -15.04 -13.81 15.64
N GLY A 205 -14.83 -12.50 15.52
CA GLY A 205 -15.52 -11.61 14.57
C GLY A 205 -17.02 -11.44 14.84
N LYS A 206 -17.48 -11.70 16.07
CA LYS A 206 -18.88 -11.60 16.50
C LYS A 206 -19.00 -10.73 17.75
N GLY A 207 -19.97 -9.84 17.79
CA GLY A 207 -20.23 -8.99 18.94
C GLY A 207 -21.55 -8.22 18.83
N SER A 208 -21.74 -7.26 19.73
CA SER A 208 -22.89 -6.35 19.78
C SER A 208 -22.44 -4.98 20.29
N VAL A 209 -23.22 -3.94 20.02
CA VAL A 209 -23.02 -2.62 20.62
C VAL A 209 -23.89 -2.50 21.86
N TYR A 210 -23.25 -2.44 23.02
CA TYR A 210 -23.92 -2.24 24.31
C TYR A 210 -23.84 -0.76 24.70
N CYS A 211 -24.98 -0.18 25.09
CA CYS A 211 -25.07 1.20 25.57
C CYS A 211 -25.58 1.21 27.02
N PRO A 212 -24.74 0.91 28.03
CA PRO A 212 -25.12 1.04 29.43
C PRO A 212 -25.52 2.48 29.76
N GLY A 213 -26.37 2.66 30.77
CA GLY A 213 -26.72 3.99 31.26
C GLY A 213 -25.51 4.72 31.87
N GLN A 214 -25.52 6.05 31.82
CA GLN A 214 -24.41 6.89 32.27
C GLN A 214 -23.97 6.59 33.71
N GLU A 215 -24.93 6.39 34.64
CA GLU A 215 -24.61 6.06 36.04
C GLU A 215 -23.80 4.76 36.17
N VAL A 216 -24.07 3.78 35.30
CA VAL A 216 -23.32 2.52 35.27
C VAL A 216 -21.93 2.76 34.74
N LEU A 217 -21.79 3.48 33.62
CA LEU A 217 -20.49 3.81 33.03
C LEU A 217 -19.61 4.59 34.01
N ASP A 218 -20.13 5.64 34.63
CA ASP A 218 -19.39 6.46 35.59
C ASP A 218 -18.93 5.66 36.83
N SER A 219 -19.73 4.66 37.25
CA SER A 219 -19.36 3.77 38.35
C SER A 219 -18.21 2.80 38.02
N LEU A 220 -18.00 2.52 36.74
CA LEU A 220 -16.99 1.59 36.23
C LEU A 220 -15.66 2.26 35.87
N VAL A 221 -15.57 3.60 35.91
CA VAL A 221 -14.31 4.33 35.67
C VAL A 221 -13.27 3.91 36.71
N ILE A 222 -12.09 3.50 36.26
CA ILE A 222 -10.97 3.12 37.13
C ILE A 222 -10.39 4.35 37.87
N ASP A 223 -9.85 4.14 39.08
CA ASP A 223 -9.45 5.25 39.96
C ASP A 223 -8.32 6.13 39.37
N SER A 224 -7.37 5.55 38.65
CA SER A 224 -6.30 6.30 37.97
C SER A 224 -6.84 7.29 36.95
N VAL A 225 -7.93 6.94 36.25
CA VAL A 225 -8.61 7.83 35.30
C VAL A 225 -9.40 8.90 36.04
N LYS A 226 -10.05 8.57 37.17
CA LYS A 226 -10.81 9.56 37.97
C LYS A 226 -9.94 10.72 38.46
N GLU A 227 -8.65 10.48 38.72
CA GLU A 227 -7.72 11.52 39.20
C GLU A 227 -7.44 12.60 38.15
N VAL A 228 -7.48 12.24 36.87
CA VAL A 228 -7.22 13.16 35.75
C VAL A 228 -8.50 13.63 35.04
N LEU A 229 -9.63 12.95 35.29
CA LEU A 229 -10.90 13.23 34.65
C LEU A 229 -11.74 14.21 35.51
N ASN A 230 -11.98 15.41 34.98
CA ASN A 230 -12.81 16.43 35.63
C ASN A 230 -14.29 16.43 35.18
N THR A 231 -14.70 15.41 34.41
CA THR A 231 -16.01 15.27 33.75
C THR A 231 -16.44 13.80 33.73
N THR A 232 -17.63 13.49 33.23
CA THR A 232 -18.07 12.10 32.99
C THR A 232 -17.52 11.56 31.67
N VAL A 233 -17.46 10.23 31.53
CA VAL A 233 -17.20 9.57 30.25
C VAL A 233 -18.37 9.78 29.28
N THR A 234 -18.17 9.54 27.98
CA THR A 234 -19.26 9.62 27.00
C THR A 234 -20.27 8.48 27.22
N ASP A 235 -21.43 8.56 26.55
CA ASP A 235 -22.44 7.50 26.52
C ASP A 235 -21.98 6.21 25.81
N LYS A 236 -20.80 6.25 25.15
CA LYS A 236 -20.08 5.08 24.62
C LYS A 236 -19.02 4.53 25.59
N GLY A 237 -18.91 5.14 26.78
CA GLY A 237 -17.89 4.84 27.78
C GLY A 237 -16.51 5.37 27.43
N CYS A 238 -16.36 6.23 26.42
CA CYS A 238 -15.06 6.74 25.95
C CYS A 238 -14.57 7.90 26.81
N LEU A 239 -13.25 8.05 26.92
CA LEU A 239 -12.67 9.23 27.53
C LEU A 239 -13.06 10.49 26.74
N PRO A 240 -13.46 11.57 27.40
CA PRO A 240 -13.71 12.84 26.74
C PRO A 240 -12.39 13.50 26.33
N PHE A 241 -12.49 14.39 25.34
CA PHE A 241 -11.36 15.14 24.81
C PHE A 241 -11.04 16.34 25.70
N VAL A 242 -10.31 16.09 26.79
CA VAL A 242 -9.85 17.10 27.73
C VAL A 242 -8.33 17.26 27.65
N THR A 243 -7.82 18.39 28.11
CA THR A 243 -6.39 18.70 28.11
C THR A 243 -5.54 17.61 28.79
N GLY A 244 -6.07 16.98 29.84
CA GLY A 244 -5.40 15.86 30.53
C GLY A 244 -5.37 14.54 29.75
N THR A 245 -5.95 14.43 28.57
CA THR A 245 -5.89 13.23 27.71
C THR A 245 -5.39 13.53 26.30
N GLN A 246 -5.53 14.78 25.86
CA GLN A 246 -5.21 15.22 24.50
C GLN A 246 -4.03 16.19 24.44
N GLY A 247 -3.59 16.75 25.57
CA GLY A 247 -2.54 17.77 25.62
C GLY A 247 -3.01 19.18 25.26
N LEU A 248 -2.06 20.05 24.92
CA LEU A 248 -2.27 21.49 24.69
C LEU A 248 -2.24 21.88 23.20
N TRP A 249 -2.27 20.90 22.29
CA TRP A 249 -2.27 21.15 20.85
C TRP A 249 -3.61 21.76 20.37
N PRO A 250 -3.63 22.43 19.21
CA PRO A 250 -4.87 22.90 18.61
C PRO A 250 -5.79 21.71 18.26
N HIS A 251 -7.08 21.87 18.56
CA HIS A 251 -8.10 20.87 18.27
C HIS A 251 -9.34 21.52 17.64
N GLU A 252 -10.01 20.77 16.77
CA GLU A 252 -11.20 21.19 16.06
C GLU A 252 -12.40 20.27 16.38
N PRO A 253 -13.02 20.41 17.57
CA PRO A 253 -14.08 19.52 18.03
C PRO A 253 -15.32 19.52 17.13
N ASP A 254 -15.60 20.63 16.44
CA ASP A 254 -16.75 20.76 15.54
C ASP A 254 -16.64 19.86 14.29
N LYS A 255 -15.43 19.40 13.95
CA LYS A 255 -15.17 18.48 12.83
C LYS A 255 -15.33 17.01 13.19
N LEU A 256 -15.54 16.68 14.47
CA LEU A 256 -15.66 15.30 14.92
C LEU A 256 -16.90 14.63 14.32
N PRO A 257 -16.77 13.49 13.61
CA PRO A 257 -17.91 12.78 13.07
C PRO A 257 -18.90 12.36 14.16
N ALA A 258 -20.19 12.57 13.90
CA ALA A 258 -21.25 12.19 14.81
C ALA A 258 -21.29 10.66 15.00
N ARG A 259 -21.35 10.19 16.25
CA ARG A 259 -21.28 8.75 16.64
C ARG A 259 -19.88 8.17 16.75
N LEU A 260 -18.81 8.93 16.50
CA LEU A 260 -17.45 8.44 16.69
C LEU A 260 -17.10 8.32 18.18
N ASN A 261 -17.15 9.43 18.93
CA ASN A 261 -16.80 9.44 20.38
C ASN A 261 -18.01 9.40 21.33
N SER A 262 -19.18 9.81 20.88
CA SER A 262 -20.44 9.86 21.66
C SER A 262 -21.63 9.60 20.74
N GLY A 263 -22.82 9.32 21.28
CA GLY A 263 -24.01 8.97 20.51
C GLY A 263 -24.11 7.46 20.28
N CYS A 264 -24.11 6.70 21.38
CA CYS A 264 -24.20 5.25 21.37
C CYS A 264 -25.53 4.78 20.76
N VAL A 265 -25.45 3.84 19.82
CA VAL A 265 -26.63 3.23 19.19
C VAL A 265 -26.53 1.72 19.38
N ALA A 266 -27.34 1.20 20.30
CA ALA A 266 -27.35 -0.22 20.61
C ALA A 266 -27.69 -1.05 19.36
N SER A 267 -27.03 -2.19 19.22
CA SER A 267 -27.23 -3.11 18.11
C SER A 267 -27.00 -4.55 18.55
N ASP A 268 -27.86 -5.45 18.08
CA ASP A 268 -27.75 -6.87 18.32
C ASP A 268 -27.01 -7.53 17.15
N GLY A 269 -25.77 -7.96 17.39
CA GLY A 269 -25.03 -8.79 16.46
C GLY A 269 -24.94 -10.25 16.91
N PRO A 270 -24.25 -11.10 16.13
CA PRO A 270 -24.04 -12.50 16.49
C PRO A 270 -23.18 -12.63 17.76
N LYS A 271 -23.40 -13.72 18.52
CA LYS A 271 -22.56 -14.11 19.67
C LYS A 271 -21.72 -15.34 19.32
N ALA A 272 -20.44 -15.34 19.66
CA ALA A 272 -19.60 -16.52 19.50
C ALA A 272 -19.99 -17.63 20.50
N VAL A 273 -19.98 -18.88 20.04
CA VAL A 273 -20.21 -20.07 20.84
C VAL A 273 -19.00 -20.98 20.67
N ILE A 274 -18.36 -21.33 21.77
CA ILE A 274 -17.22 -22.24 21.83
C ILE A 274 -17.71 -23.52 22.50
N GLU A 275 -17.84 -24.58 21.71
CA GLU A 275 -18.36 -25.85 22.18
C GLU A 275 -17.25 -26.69 22.81
N VAL A 276 -17.53 -27.27 23.99
CA VAL A 276 -16.61 -28.16 24.69
C VAL A 276 -17.29 -29.46 25.11
N ASN A 277 -16.55 -30.56 25.02
CA ASN A 277 -17.05 -31.86 25.43
C ASN A 277 -16.41 -32.27 26.76
N PRO A 278 -17.18 -32.39 27.86
CA PRO A 278 -16.63 -32.73 29.18
C PRO A 278 -15.92 -34.09 29.22
N THR A 279 -16.21 -35.00 28.27
CA THR A 279 -15.52 -36.31 28.19
C THR A 279 -14.02 -36.19 27.87
N TYR A 280 -13.58 -35.09 27.24
CA TYR A 280 -12.17 -34.82 26.99
C TYR A 280 -11.41 -34.36 28.23
N GLY A 281 -12.12 -33.86 29.26
CA GLY A 281 -11.57 -33.42 30.55
C GLY A 281 -10.79 -32.11 30.54
N TRP A 282 -10.25 -31.69 29.40
CA TRP A 282 -9.54 -30.41 29.21
C TRP A 282 -9.86 -29.82 27.83
N ALA A 283 -9.82 -28.49 27.74
CA ALA A 283 -9.83 -27.75 26.48
C ALA A 283 -8.69 -26.72 26.47
N SER A 284 -8.11 -26.46 25.30
CA SER A 284 -7.13 -25.39 25.10
C SER A 284 -7.78 -24.29 24.29
N LEU A 285 -7.70 -23.07 24.79
CA LEU A 285 -8.21 -21.86 24.16
C LEU A 285 -7.03 -20.92 23.92
N ASN A 286 -6.79 -20.58 22.67
CA ASN A 286 -5.65 -19.78 22.24
C ASN A 286 -6.16 -18.42 21.80
N PHE A 287 -6.02 -17.45 22.69
CA PHE A 287 -6.49 -16.08 22.49
C PHE A 287 -5.44 -15.25 21.73
N ILE A 288 -5.90 -14.47 20.76
CA ILE A 288 -5.08 -13.65 19.88
C ILE A 288 -5.58 -12.22 19.92
N GLY A 289 -4.74 -11.30 20.38
CA GLY A 289 -5.04 -9.87 20.49
C GLY A 289 -4.94 -9.15 19.16
N GLY A 290 -5.97 -9.24 18.33
CA GLY A 290 -6.11 -8.49 17.07
C GLY A 290 -6.85 -7.16 17.22
N ALA A 291 -6.96 -6.62 18.44
CA ALA A 291 -7.48 -5.28 18.67
C ALA A 291 -6.49 -4.22 18.16
N SER A 292 -6.99 -3.05 17.77
CA SER A 292 -6.13 -1.96 17.31
C SER A 292 -5.74 -1.04 18.46
N GLU A 293 -6.65 -0.81 19.40
CA GLU A 293 -6.53 0.21 20.47
C GLU A 293 -6.77 -0.33 21.89
N LYS A 294 -7.41 -1.51 22.03
CA LYS A 294 -7.88 -2.00 23.33
C LYS A 294 -6.86 -2.87 24.05
N ALA A 295 -6.64 -2.56 25.33
CA ALA A 295 -6.01 -3.46 26.29
C ALA A 295 -7.10 -4.27 26.97
N LEU A 296 -7.11 -5.58 26.73
CA LEU A 296 -8.23 -6.44 27.03
C LEU A 296 -7.93 -7.36 28.21
N VAL A 297 -8.92 -7.59 29.07
CA VAL A 297 -8.89 -8.62 30.09
C VAL A 297 -9.88 -9.72 29.73
N VAL A 298 -9.39 -10.96 29.70
CA VAL A 298 -10.17 -12.15 29.36
C VAL A 298 -10.47 -12.94 30.61
N SER A 299 -11.72 -13.39 30.73
CA SER A 299 -12.16 -14.31 31.78
C SER A 299 -13.19 -15.30 31.26
N ILE A 300 -13.27 -16.46 31.91
CA ILE A 300 -14.26 -17.49 31.64
C ILE A 300 -14.94 -17.80 32.96
N ASP A 301 -16.25 -17.55 33.03
CA ASP A 301 -17.00 -17.71 34.27
C ASP A 301 -16.81 -19.11 34.85
N GLU A 302 -16.42 -19.17 36.13
CA GLU A 302 -16.19 -20.41 36.90
C GLU A 302 -15.05 -21.32 36.41
N HIS A 303 -14.30 -20.92 35.37
CA HIS A 303 -13.21 -21.72 34.80
C HIS A 303 -11.88 -20.98 34.96
N PRO A 304 -11.10 -21.29 36.02
CA PRO A 304 -9.73 -20.83 36.07
C PRO A 304 -8.91 -21.48 34.94
N MET A 305 -7.87 -20.76 34.53
CA MET A 305 -7.02 -21.07 33.39
C MET A 305 -5.61 -21.44 33.86
N TRP A 306 -5.01 -22.39 33.14
CA TRP A 306 -3.57 -22.63 33.16
C TRP A 306 -2.96 -22.06 31.88
N VAL A 307 -2.38 -20.87 31.98
CA VAL A 307 -1.68 -20.22 30.85
C VAL A 307 -0.35 -20.94 30.65
N TYR A 308 -0.13 -21.50 29.46
CA TYR A 308 1.02 -22.38 29.18
C TYR A 308 1.85 -21.96 27.96
N GLU A 309 1.34 -21.02 27.15
CA GLU A 309 2.02 -20.48 25.98
C GLU A 309 1.80 -18.96 25.92
N VAL A 310 2.86 -18.23 25.57
CA VAL A 310 2.83 -16.79 25.30
C VAL A 310 3.58 -16.53 24.00
N ASP A 311 2.98 -15.80 23.07
CA ASP A 311 3.55 -15.39 21.78
C ASP A 311 4.19 -16.54 20.99
N GLY A 312 3.56 -17.72 20.97
CA GLY A 312 4.11 -18.88 20.28
C GLY A 312 5.33 -19.48 20.97
N ARG A 313 5.36 -19.48 22.30
CA ARG A 313 6.35 -20.20 23.07
C ARG A 313 5.76 -20.73 24.36
N TYR A 314 6.09 -21.98 24.70
CA TYR A 314 5.72 -22.49 26.01
C TYR A 314 6.41 -21.71 27.13
N ILE A 315 5.68 -21.55 28.23
CA ILE A 315 6.18 -21.00 29.49
C ILE A 315 6.04 -22.05 30.60
N GLU A 316 6.60 -21.78 31.77
CA GLU A 316 6.18 -22.52 32.97
C GLU A 316 4.70 -22.16 33.27
N PRO A 317 3.78 -23.14 33.30
CA PRO A 317 2.36 -22.86 33.35
C PRO A 317 1.97 -22.09 34.61
N GLN A 318 1.11 -21.09 34.45
CA GLN A 318 0.59 -20.28 35.54
C GLN A 318 -0.91 -20.39 35.66
N TYR A 319 -1.37 -20.56 36.91
CA TYR A 319 -2.77 -20.55 37.26
C TYR A 319 -3.27 -19.12 37.38
N ALA A 320 -4.37 -18.80 36.70
CA ALA A 320 -5.01 -17.49 36.76
C ALA A 320 -6.51 -17.59 36.49
N HIS A 321 -7.30 -16.65 37.00
CA HIS A 321 -8.72 -16.50 36.67
C HIS A 321 -8.94 -15.50 35.52
N THR A 322 -8.01 -14.57 35.35
CA THR A 322 -8.01 -13.57 34.30
C THR A 322 -6.64 -13.50 33.63
N LEU A 323 -6.62 -13.15 32.35
CA LEU A 323 -5.39 -12.79 31.64
C LEU A 323 -5.60 -11.44 30.96
N GLU A 324 -4.62 -10.56 31.09
CA GLU A 324 -4.56 -9.28 30.37
C GLU A 324 -3.84 -9.50 29.04
N MET A 325 -4.25 -8.78 28.02
CA MET A 325 -3.79 -8.94 26.65
C MET A 325 -3.77 -7.61 25.93
N TYR A 326 -2.61 -7.26 25.40
CA TYR A 326 -2.44 -6.11 24.53
C TYR A 326 -2.52 -6.53 23.06
N ASN A 327 -2.70 -5.57 22.16
CA ASN A 327 -2.66 -5.82 20.73
C ASN A 327 -1.32 -6.44 20.30
N GLY A 328 -1.40 -7.46 19.47
CA GLY A 328 -0.27 -8.29 19.04
C GLY A 328 0.04 -9.48 19.95
N GLU A 329 -0.35 -9.47 21.22
CA GLU A 329 -0.04 -10.55 22.16
C GLU A 329 -0.93 -11.79 21.95
N ARG A 330 -0.39 -12.97 22.25
CA ARG A 330 -1.12 -14.24 22.17
C ARG A 330 -0.89 -15.08 23.42
N TYR A 331 -1.97 -15.65 23.93
CA TYR A 331 -1.93 -16.50 25.11
C TYR A 331 -2.69 -17.81 24.84
N ALA A 332 -2.07 -18.94 25.16
CA ALA A 332 -2.78 -20.22 25.20
C ALA A 332 -3.07 -20.61 26.65
N ALA A 333 -4.34 -20.92 26.90
CA ALA A 333 -4.86 -21.25 28.22
C ALA A 333 -5.56 -22.61 28.19
N LEU A 334 -5.22 -23.47 29.14
CA LEU A 334 -5.93 -24.72 29.39
C LEU A 334 -7.01 -24.49 30.44
N ILE A 335 -8.23 -24.97 30.16
CA ILE A 335 -9.31 -25.05 31.14
C ILE A 335 -9.66 -26.50 31.43
N LYS A 336 -9.95 -26.79 32.70
CA LYS A 336 -10.45 -28.10 33.12
C LYS A 336 -11.95 -28.16 32.88
N LEU A 337 -12.42 -29.23 32.23
CA LEU A 337 -13.83 -29.42 31.90
C LEU A 337 -14.55 -30.23 33.00
N ASP A 338 -14.56 -29.69 34.22
CA ASP A 338 -15.06 -30.35 35.42
C ASP A 338 -16.35 -29.74 36.00
N LYS A 339 -16.99 -28.84 35.25
CA LYS A 339 -18.24 -28.19 35.63
C LYS A 339 -19.47 -28.96 35.14
N GLU A 340 -20.62 -28.60 35.71
CA GLU A 340 -21.92 -29.10 35.26
C GLU A 340 -22.12 -28.77 33.77
N PRO A 341 -22.63 -29.69 32.93
CA PRO A 341 -22.98 -29.37 31.55
C PRO A 341 -24.00 -28.22 31.45
N ALA A 342 -23.51 -27.03 31.13
CA ALA A 342 -24.28 -25.79 31.01
C ALA A 342 -23.59 -24.79 30.05
N ASN A 343 -24.18 -23.61 29.92
CA ASN A 343 -23.58 -22.47 29.23
C ASN A 343 -22.86 -21.57 30.25
N TYR A 344 -21.63 -21.18 29.94
CA TYR A 344 -20.82 -20.26 30.73
C TYR A 344 -20.46 -19.05 29.87
N ASN A 345 -20.43 -17.85 30.45
CA ASN A 345 -19.96 -16.68 29.71
C ASN A 345 -18.43 -16.66 29.63
N ILE A 346 -17.94 -16.29 28.46
CA ILE A 346 -16.60 -15.76 28.29
C ILE A 346 -16.78 -14.25 28.20
N THR A 347 -16.14 -13.51 29.11
CA THR A 347 -16.21 -12.05 29.16
C THR A 347 -14.86 -11.49 28.81
N ILE A 348 -14.83 -10.62 27.80
CA ILE A 348 -13.64 -9.87 27.40
C ILE A 348 -13.97 -8.39 27.50
N ALA A 349 -13.32 -7.68 28.42
CA ALA A 349 -13.55 -6.27 28.67
C ALA A 349 -12.28 -5.46 28.42
N ASN A 350 -12.43 -4.17 28.11
CA ASN A 350 -11.31 -3.26 28.04
C ASN A 350 -10.89 -2.79 29.44
N ASP A 351 -9.63 -2.99 29.80
CA ASP A 351 -9.01 -2.59 31.07
C ASP A 351 -8.00 -1.44 30.88
N GLY A 352 -7.81 -0.97 29.64
CA GLY A 352 -6.83 0.07 29.30
C GLY A 352 -7.18 1.50 29.77
N GLY A 353 -8.30 1.71 30.45
CA GLY A 353 -8.74 3.02 30.97
C GLY A 353 -9.19 4.04 29.91
N ASN A 354 -8.97 3.78 28.62
CA ASN A 354 -9.36 4.66 27.51
C ASN A 354 -10.85 4.55 27.10
N GLN A 355 -11.51 3.44 27.44
CA GLN A 355 -12.94 3.23 27.18
C GLN A 355 -13.52 2.13 28.07
N ILE A 356 -14.79 2.25 28.46
CA ILE A 356 -15.53 1.17 29.15
C ILE A 356 -16.36 0.42 28.11
N VAL A 357 -15.87 -0.74 27.68
CA VAL A 357 -16.51 -1.59 26.66
C VAL A 357 -16.19 -3.06 26.91
N ALA A 358 -17.14 -3.95 26.64
CA ALA A 358 -16.93 -5.39 26.74
C ALA A 358 -17.68 -6.18 25.67
N ALA A 359 -17.24 -7.42 25.47
CA ALA A 359 -17.86 -8.42 24.62
C ALA A 359 -18.06 -9.73 25.37
N TYR A 360 -19.01 -10.51 24.87
CA TYR A 360 -19.40 -11.78 25.47
C TYR A 360 -19.41 -12.90 24.43
N ALA A 361 -18.89 -14.06 24.80
CA ALA A 361 -19.09 -15.32 24.09
C ALA A 361 -19.67 -16.37 25.05
N THR A 362 -20.14 -17.48 24.51
CA THR A 362 -20.68 -18.59 25.30
C THR A 362 -19.73 -19.78 25.19
N LEU A 363 -19.19 -20.23 26.31
CA LEU A 363 -18.60 -21.56 26.44
C LEU A 363 -19.74 -22.56 26.68
N GLN A 364 -20.04 -23.39 25.69
CA GLN A 364 -21.17 -24.32 25.73
C GLN A 364 -20.68 -25.75 25.94
N TYR A 365 -21.08 -26.37 27.05
CA TYR A 365 -20.84 -27.79 27.27
C TYR A 365 -21.83 -28.64 26.46
N ALA A 366 -21.33 -29.70 25.82
CA ALA A 366 -22.18 -30.71 25.18
C ALA A 366 -23.18 -31.31 26.18
N GLY A 367 -24.47 -31.27 25.84
CA GLY A 367 -25.58 -31.68 26.72
C GLY A 367 -26.09 -30.58 27.66
N GLY A 368 -25.51 -29.38 27.61
CA GLY A 368 -25.88 -28.20 28.39
C GLY A 368 -26.67 -27.15 27.61
N GLU A 369 -27.07 -27.43 26.37
CA GLU A 369 -27.61 -26.44 25.41
C GLU A 369 -28.91 -25.80 25.90
N SER A 370 -29.77 -26.58 26.56
CA SER A 370 -31.03 -26.12 27.15
C SER A 370 -30.92 -25.61 28.57
N SER A 371 -29.72 -25.53 29.14
CA SER A 371 -29.52 -25.06 30.52
C SER A 371 -29.82 -23.56 30.64
N THR A 372 -30.64 -23.19 31.62
CA THR A 372 -30.96 -21.79 31.96
C THR A 372 -30.14 -21.28 33.15
N ARG A 373 -29.17 -22.06 33.63
CA ARG A 373 -28.30 -21.72 34.75
C ARG A 373 -27.47 -20.48 34.41
N ALA A 374 -27.48 -19.48 35.27
CA ALA A 374 -26.57 -18.35 35.18
C ALA A 374 -25.17 -18.76 35.68
N SER A 375 -24.13 -18.37 34.95
CA SER A 375 -22.74 -18.54 35.37
C SER A 375 -22.30 -17.40 36.31
N THR A 376 -21.29 -17.66 37.14
CA THR A 376 -20.73 -16.68 38.08
C THR A 376 -19.49 -16.00 37.48
N PRO A 377 -19.52 -14.67 37.24
CA PRO A 377 -18.43 -13.98 36.56
C PRO A 377 -17.25 -13.67 37.47
N TYR A 378 -16.03 -13.74 36.90
CA TYR A 378 -14.80 -13.29 37.56
C TYR A 378 -14.54 -11.79 37.40
N ILE A 379 -15.06 -11.18 36.33
CA ILE A 379 -14.95 -9.73 36.06
C ILE A 379 -16.31 -9.12 35.71
N ASN A 380 -16.45 -7.82 35.93
CA ASN A 380 -17.64 -7.06 35.51
C ASN A 380 -17.49 -6.49 34.08
N TYR A 381 -18.47 -5.69 33.63
CA TYR A 381 -18.46 -5.05 32.30
C TYR A 381 -17.25 -4.11 32.06
N GLY A 382 -16.69 -3.52 33.12
CA GLY A 382 -15.50 -2.67 33.05
C GLY A 382 -14.19 -3.41 33.26
N GLY A 383 -14.18 -4.75 33.24
CA GLY A 383 -12.96 -5.56 33.41
C GLY A 383 -12.51 -5.76 34.86
N GLN A 384 -13.17 -5.12 35.83
CA GLN A 384 -12.75 -5.17 37.24
C GLN A 384 -13.14 -6.50 37.89
N PRO A 385 -12.31 -7.05 38.80
CA PRO A 385 -12.60 -8.31 39.48
C PRO A 385 -13.85 -8.20 40.36
N THR A 386 -14.69 -9.23 40.36
CA THR A 386 -15.93 -9.28 41.15
C THR A 386 -15.69 -9.65 42.62
N SER A 387 -14.51 -10.18 42.96
CA SER A 387 -14.10 -10.50 44.34
C SER A 387 -12.59 -10.34 44.51
N SER A 388 -12.11 -10.28 45.75
CA SER A 388 -10.69 -10.22 46.09
C SER A 388 -9.93 -11.54 45.85
N ASP A 389 -10.65 -12.65 45.64
CA ASP A 389 -10.06 -13.98 45.46
C ASP A 389 -9.65 -14.25 44.00
N ILE A 390 -9.94 -13.31 43.09
CA ILE A 390 -9.59 -13.39 41.68
C ILE A 390 -8.10 -13.14 41.51
N ILE A 391 -7.41 -14.20 41.07
CA ILE A 391 -5.97 -14.21 40.78
C ILE A 391 -5.74 -13.81 39.31
N PRO A 392 -5.16 -12.64 39.00
CA PRO A 392 -4.75 -12.29 37.65
C PRO A 392 -3.46 -13.01 37.24
N LEU A 393 -3.24 -13.18 35.94
CA LEU A 393 -1.97 -13.67 35.40
C LEU A 393 -0.82 -12.73 35.80
N ASN A 394 0.27 -13.28 36.34
CA ASN A 394 1.46 -12.49 36.67
C ASN A 394 2.33 -12.29 35.43
N VAL A 395 1.98 -11.27 34.63
CA VAL A 395 2.70 -10.92 33.40
C VAL A 395 4.13 -10.46 33.63
N SER A 396 4.50 -10.04 34.85
CA SER A 396 5.89 -9.66 35.18
C SER A 396 6.83 -10.87 35.31
N ASN A 397 6.31 -12.10 35.32
CA ASN A 397 7.09 -13.31 35.50
C ASN A 397 6.51 -14.46 34.68
N LEU A 398 6.78 -14.50 33.37
CA LEU A 398 6.38 -15.59 32.46
C LEU A 398 7.62 -16.35 31.96
N PRO A 399 8.25 -17.19 32.79
CA PRO A 399 9.52 -17.82 32.43
C PRO A 399 9.34 -18.79 31.25
N PRO A 400 10.18 -18.68 30.20
CA PRO A 400 10.06 -19.53 29.01
C PRO A 400 10.38 -21.00 29.34
N PHE A 401 9.70 -21.91 28.66
CA PHE A 401 9.95 -23.34 28.74
C PHE A 401 10.30 -23.92 27.36
N PRO A 402 11.43 -24.64 27.22
CA PRO A 402 12.54 -24.72 28.18
C PRO A 402 13.17 -23.33 28.41
N PRO A 403 13.88 -23.13 29.53
CA PRO A 403 14.45 -21.84 29.89
C PRO A 403 15.45 -21.36 28.84
N VAL A 404 15.32 -20.09 28.48
CA VAL A 404 16.28 -19.34 27.66
C VAL A 404 16.58 -18.04 28.36
N TYR A 405 17.85 -17.65 28.32
CA TYR A 405 18.34 -16.46 28.99
C TYR A 405 18.92 -15.50 27.95
N PRO A 406 18.73 -14.19 28.14
CA PRO A 406 19.43 -13.20 27.34
C PRO A 406 20.95 -13.26 27.62
N GLY A 407 21.72 -12.59 26.77
CA GLY A 407 23.14 -12.34 27.04
C GLY A 407 23.32 -11.64 28.38
N LYS A 408 24.43 -11.89 29.07
CA LYS A 408 24.71 -11.23 30.36
C LYS A 408 25.00 -9.73 30.22
N GLN A 409 25.51 -9.34 29.06
CA GLN A 409 25.90 -7.99 28.66
C GLN A 409 25.43 -7.79 27.22
N ALA A 410 25.00 -6.57 26.90
CA ALA A 410 24.70 -6.18 25.53
C ALA A 410 25.95 -5.63 24.82
N ASP A 411 26.06 -5.91 23.52
CA ASP A 411 27.09 -5.36 22.64
C ASP A 411 26.75 -3.95 22.13
N GLY A 412 25.49 -3.53 22.27
CA GLY A 412 24.99 -2.23 21.91
C GLY A 412 23.83 -1.79 22.80
N PHE A 413 23.67 -0.49 22.98
CA PHE A 413 22.63 0.12 23.80
C PHE A 413 22.02 1.30 23.05
N TYR A 414 20.69 1.38 23.05
CA TYR A 414 19.93 2.48 22.45
C TYR A 414 18.84 2.95 23.41
N LEU A 415 18.77 4.26 23.64
CA LEU A 415 17.68 4.91 24.36
C LEU A 415 16.81 5.65 23.33
N LEU A 416 15.53 5.29 23.27
CA LEU A 416 14.53 5.90 22.41
C LEU A 416 13.59 6.74 23.28
N ASN A 417 13.54 8.04 23.01
CA ASN A 417 12.68 8.99 23.75
C ASN A 417 11.41 9.22 22.94
N LEU A 418 10.35 8.52 23.32
CA LEU A 418 9.06 8.58 22.66
C LEU A 418 8.31 9.81 23.14
N SER A 419 7.79 10.62 22.22
CA SER A 419 6.90 11.74 22.55
C SER A 419 5.91 12.00 21.43
N ARG A 420 4.81 12.70 21.75
CA ARG A 420 3.89 13.26 20.77
C ARG A 420 4.51 14.50 20.12
N ILE A 421 4.29 14.69 18.82
CA ILE A 421 4.79 15.84 18.08
C ILE A 421 3.67 16.46 17.24
N ASN A 422 3.62 17.79 17.15
CA ASN A 422 2.65 18.61 16.39
C ASN A 422 1.14 18.46 16.71
N SER A 423 0.66 17.29 17.10
CA SER A 423 -0.73 16.99 17.42
C SER A 423 -0.84 15.91 18.51
N SER A 424 -2.07 15.62 18.95
CA SER A 424 -2.28 14.61 19.98
C SER A 424 -2.10 13.17 19.50
N TRP A 425 -2.18 12.89 18.19
CA TRP A 425 -2.17 11.54 17.63
C TRP A 425 -0.87 11.18 16.89
N GLU A 426 0.03 12.15 16.68
CA GLU A 426 1.31 11.93 16.01
C GLU A 426 2.42 11.62 17.02
N TRP A 427 3.05 10.44 16.85
CA TRP A 427 4.09 9.93 17.74
C TRP A 427 5.46 9.86 17.06
N SER A 428 6.52 10.20 17.81
CA SER A 428 7.92 10.05 17.39
C SER A 428 8.69 9.11 18.31
N LEU A 429 9.69 8.41 17.77
CA LEU A 429 10.58 7.51 18.52
C LEU A 429 11.82 8.21 19.12
N ASP A 430 12.15 9.42 18.65
CA ASP A 430 13.26 10.23 19.15
C ASP A 430 12.86 11.67 19.53
N GLY A 431 11.56 11.95 19.48
CA GLY A 431 10.96 13.25 19.75
C GLY A 431 11.16 14.29 18.65
N THR A 432 11.72 13.93 17.50
CA THR A 432 12.06 14.90 16.44
C THR A 432 11.68 14.46 15.03
N ALA A 433 11.76 13.17 14.70
CA ALA A 433 11.49 12.64 13.37
C ALA A 433 10.15 11.89 13.29
N PHE A 434 9.40 12.13 12.21
CA PHE A 434 8.21 11.37 11.85
C PHE A 434 8.50 10.44 10.67
N LEU A 435 7.75 9.34 10.56
CA LEU A 435 7.86 8.47 9.38
C LEU A 435 7.44 9.25 8.11
N PRO A 436 8.08 9.00 6.95
CA PRO A 436 7.68 9.64 5.70
C PRO A 436 6.20 9.38 5.40
N ALA A 437 5.45 10.42 5.04
CA ALA A 437 4.01 10.31 4.77
C ALA A 437 3.64 9.36 3.63
N ASN A 438 4.61 9.02 2.76
CA ASN A 438 4.48 8.13 1.62
C ASN A 438 5.29 6.83 1.77
N LEU A 439 5.63 6.41 3.00
CA LEU A 439 6.45 5.22 3.28
C LEU A 439 6.04 4.01 2.43
N ASP A 440 4.75 3.73 2.33
CA ASP A 440 4.21 2.55 1.65
C ASP A 440 4.46 2.55 0.13
N ALA A 441 4.71 3.73 -0.45
CA ALA A 441 5.02 3.92 -1.87
C ALA A 441 6.53 4.00 -2.14
N MET A 442 7.37 4.02 -1.11
CA MET A 442 8.82 4.11 -1.25
C MET A 442 9.43 2.79 -1.75
N GLU A 443 10.63 2.89 -2.32
CA GLU A 443 11.45 1.70 -2.56
C GLU A 443 11.74 0.99 -1.23
N PRO A 444 11.50 -0.32 -1.11
CA PRO A 444 11.68 -1.03 0.15
C PRO A 444 13.11 -0.93 0.64
N ALA A 445 13.27 -0.56 1.91
CA ALA A 445 14.55 -0.36 2.55
C ALA A 445 15.50 -1.57 2.43
N ILE A 446 14.96 -2.80 2.32
CA ILE A 446 15.75 -4.01 2.12
C ILE A 446 16.51 -4.01 0.77
N TYR A 447 15.99 -3.33 -0.25
CA TYR A 447 16.63 -3.19 -1.56
C TYR A 447 17.56 -1.97 -1.61
N ASN A 448 17.20 -0.89 -0.91
CA ASN A 448 18.00 0.33 -0.85
C ASN A 448 18.16 0.87 0.59
N PRO A 449 19.00 0.22 1.42
CA PRO A 449 19.18 0.58 2.83
C PRO A 449 19.95 1.89 3.05
N SER A 450 20.44 2.51 1.97
CA SER A 450 21.19 3.77 1.95
C SER A 450 20.36 4.93 1.38
N SER A 451 19.07 4.70 1.13
CA SER A 451 18.11 5.74 0.73
C SER A 451 18.17 6.95 1.67
N SER A 452 18.20 8.15 1.12
CA SER A 452 18.25 9.41 1.87
C SER A 452 17.02 9.63 2.74
N GLU A 453 15.91 9.01 2.37
CA GLU A 453 14.60 9.08 2.99
C GLU A 453 14.54 8.25 4.29
N ILE A 454 15.46 7.29 4.48
CA ILE A 454 15.62 6.52 5.71
C ILE A 454 16.80 7.10 6.49
N THR A 455 16.54 8.23 7.15
CA THR A 455 17.56 8.95 7.93
C THR A 455 18.01 8.14 9.15
N ASN A 456 19.16 8.51 9.74
CA ASN A 456 19.68 7.84 10.94
C ASN A 456 18.73 7.95 12.15
N ALA A 457 17.85 8.95 12.19
CA ALA A 457 16.82 9.09 13.23
C ALA A 457 15.78 7.96 13.19
N LEU A 458 15.55 7.35 12.03
CA LEU A 458 14.53 6.32 11.82
C LEU A 458 15.12 4.90 11.70
N LYS A 459 16.42 4.72 11.96
CA LYS A 459 17.11 3.45 11.70
C LYS A 459 18.20 3.16 12.73
N ILE A 460 18.11 1.97 13.33
CA ILE A 460 19.18 1.37 14.12
C ILE A 460 19.88 0.29 13.28
N THR A 461 21.21 0.38 13.18
CA THR A 461 22.02 -0.67 12.53
C THR A 461 22.73 -1.50 13.58
N THR A 462 22.45 -2.80 13.62
CA THR A 462 23.05 -3.74 14.57
C THR A 462 23.99 -4.71 13.85
N ARG A 463 24.84 -5.40 14.62
CA ARG A 463 25.69 -6.46 14.09
C ARG A 463 24.97 -7.80 14.20
N ASN A 464 25.25 -8.71 13.26
CA ASN A 464 24.74 -10.07 13.39
C ASN A 464 25.40 -10.76 14.60
N ASN A 465 24.64 -11.60 15.29
CA ASN A 465 25.07 -12.37 16.47
C ASN A 465 25.50 -11.52 17.67
N THR A 466 24.89 -10.35 17.87
CA THR A 466 25.11 -9.51 19.05
C THR A 466 23.84 -9.30 19.85
N TRP A 467 23.97 -9.10 21.17
CA TRP A 467 22.90 -8.66 22.03
C TRP A 467 22.79 -7.14 22.00
N VAL A 468 21.57 -6.62 21.95
CA VAL A 468 21.32 -5.17 21.91
C VAL A 468 20.23 -4.86 22.91
N ASP A 469 20.54 -3.95 23.83
CA ASP A 469 19.56 -3.39 24.74
C ASP A 469 18.92 -2.16 24.10
N ILE A 470 17.59 -2.10 24.16
CA ILE A 470 16.80 -0.97 23.71
C ILE A 470 15.91 -0.55 24.87
N VAL A 471 16.04 0.70 25.30
CA VAL A 471 15.18 1.30 26.33
C VAL A 471 14.21 2.24 25.62
N PHE A 472 12.91 1.96 25.78
CA PHE A 472 11.84 2.84 25.33
C PHE A 472 11.43 3.72 26.51
N GLN A 473 11.61 5.02 26.38
CA GLN A 473 11.26 5.99 27.40
C GLN A 473 10.23 6.96 26.84
N VAL A 474 9.03 6.96 27.39
CA VAL A 474 8.03 7.99 27.08
C VAL A 474 8.43 9.28 27.81
N SER A 475 8.72 10.33 27.04
CA SER A 475 9.15 11.63 27.53
C SER A 475 7.99 12.61 27.56
N ILE A 476 7.87 13.34 28.66
CA ILE A 476 6.80 14.31 28.91
C ILE A 476 7.42 15.71 28.82
N GLU A 477 7.10 16.46 27.77
CA GLU A 477 7.77 17.74 27.48
C GLU A 477 7.32 18.89 28.40
N ASP A 478 6.09 18.86 28.93
CA ASP A 478 5.57 19.88 29.86
C ASP A 478 5.16 19.26 31.22
N PRO A 479 5.84 19.57 32.33
CA PRO A 479 5.49 19.08 33.65
C PRO A 479 4.21 19.73 34.24
N THR A 480 3.62 20.73 33.58
CA THR A 480 2.40 21.42 34.03
C THR A 480 1.11 20.86 33.43
N VAL A 481 1.21 20.12 32.32
CA VAL A 481 0.11 19.37 31.70
C VAL A 481 0.70 18.10 31.11
N THR A 482 0.46 16.98 31.78
CA THR A 482 0.84 15.66 31.27
C THR A 482 -0.43 14.92 30.90
N PRO A 483 -0.67 14.62 29.62
CA PRO A 483 -1.76 13.75 29.23
C PRO A 483 -1.59 12.39 29.94
N LEU A 484 -2.70 11.80 30.37
CA LEU A 484 -2.74 10.39 30.74
C LEU A 484 -2.35 9.59 29.49
N GLU A 485 -1.17 8.99 29.52
CA GLU A 485 -0.68 8.16 28.41
C GLU A 485 -1.08 6.70 28.63
N PRO A 486 -1.71 6.05 27.64
CA PRO A 486 -1.99 4.62 27.72
C PRO A 486 -0.69 3.82 27.60
N PRO A 487 -0.68 2.54 28.04
CA PRO A 487 0.45 1.66 27.78
C PRO A 487 0.71 1.54 26.27
N HIS A 488 1.99 1.61 25.86
CA HIS A 488 2.41 1.43 24.47
C HIS A 488 3.01 0.03 24.27
N PRO A 489 2.31 -0.88 23.57
CA PRO A 489 2.81 -2.22 23.27
C PRO A 489 3.77 -2.18 22.09
N MET A 490 5.02 -2.57 22.35
CA MET A 490 6.08 -2.53 21.34
C MET A 490 6.17 -3.87 20.62
N HIS A 491 5.80 -3.95 19.34
CA HIS A 491 6.00 -5.15 18.53
C HIS A 491 7.32 -5.10 17.76
N LYS A 492 8.12 -6.17 17.86
CA LYS A 492 9.34 -6.33 17.06
C LYS A 492 9.21 -7.46 16.04
N HIS A 493 9.44 -7.12 14.77
CA HIS A 493 9.44 -8.09 13.67
C HIS A 493 10.65 -9.06 13.72
N SER A 494 10.45 -10.23 13.11
CA SER A 494 11.40 -11.34 12.98
C SER A 494 11.81 -11.95 14.33
N ASN A 495 12.89 -11.48 14.95
CA ASN A 495 13.42 -12.09 16.17
C ASN A 495 12.70 -11.57 17.42
N LYS A 496 12.33 -12.48 18.32
CA LYS A 496 11.73 -12.18 19.63
C LYS A 496 12.71 -11.45 20.55
N MET A 497 12.19 -10.68 21.51
CA MET A 497 12.99 -9.90 22.46
C MET A 497 12.86 -10.44 23.89
N PHE A 498 13.80 -10.03 24.74
CA PHE A 498 13.69 -10.24 26.19
C PHE A 498 13.26 -8.93 26.85
N LEU A 499 12.18 -8.96 27.61
CA LEU A 499 11.84 -7.86 28.50
C LEU A 499 12.72 -7.99 29.74
N ILE A 500 13.76 -7.14 29.83
CA ILE A 500 14.75 -7.18 30.94
C ILE A 500 14.20 -6.49 32.19
N GLY A 501 13.45 -5.41 32.04
CA GLY A 501 12.91 -4.63 33.16
C GLY A 501 11.98 -3.53 32.69
N SER A 502 11.27 -2.93 33.64
CA SER A 502 10.38 -1.80 33.41
C SER A 502 10.25 -0.97 34.68
N GLY A 503 9.94 0.32 34.53
CA GLY A 503 9.88 1.26 35.65
C GLY A 503 9.16 2.56 35.30
N GLN A 504 8.85 3.33 36.34
CA GLN A 504 8.29 4.67 36.23
C GLN A 504 9.38 5.70 36.50
N GLY A 505 9.36 6.81 35.75
CA GLY A 505 10.36 7.87 35.83
C GLY A 505 11.36 7.87 34.67
N THR A 506 12.41 8.67 34.79
CA THR A 506 13.40 8.87 33.72
C THR A 506 14.59 7.92 33.89
N PHE A 507 14.89 7.15 32.85
CA PHE A 507 16.09 6.36 32.68
C PHE A 507 17.30 7.27 32.45
N ASN A 508 18.13 7.43 33.48
CA ASN A 508 19.28 8.34 33.48
C ASN A 508 20.64 7.62 33.37
N TRP A 509 20.64 6.32 33.07
CA TRP A 509 21.85 5.50 33.00
C TRP A 509 22.41 5.41 31.57
N SER A 510 23.70 5.12 31.47
CA SER A 510 24.38 4.96 30.17
C SER A 510 24.25 3.54 29.59
N SER A 511 23.79 2.59 30.40
CA SER A 511 23.50 1.20 30.03
C SER A 511 22.56 0.55 31.03
N VAL A 512 21.93 -0.58 30.65
CA VAL A 512 21.10 -1.39 31.56
C VAL A 512 21.92 -2.03 32.69
N ASP A 513 23.20 -2.33 32.45
CA ASP A 513 24.09 -2.95 33.45
C ASP A 513 24.53 -1.97 34.57
N GLU A 514 24.45 -0.65 34.33
CA GLU A 514 24.76 0.38 35.34
C GLU A 514 23.64 0.51 36.40
N GLU A 515 22.43 0.05 36.08
CA GLU A 515 21.28 0.12 36.96
C GLU A 515 21.18 -1.13 37.84
N GLU A 516 21.81 -1.11 39.01
CA GLU A 516 21.78 -2.22 40.00
C GLU A 516 20.36 -2.52 40.57
N SER A 517 19.38 -1.65 40.28
CA SER A 517 18.00 -1.69 40.79
C SER A 517 16.95 -2.19 39.80
N LEU A 518 17.27 -2.61 38.57
CA LEU A 518 16.24 -3.23 37.73
C LEU A 518 16.08 -4.71 38.08
N PRO A 519 14.87 -5.18 38.42
CA PRO A 519 14.66 -6.60 38.58
C PRO A 519 14.75 -7.18 37.17
N ARG A 520 15.74 -8.04 36.91
CA ARG A 520 15.81 -8.82 35.66
C ARG A 520 14.61 -9.75 35.60
N ALA A 521 13.45 -9.25 35.16
CA ALA A 521 12.40 -10.10 34.65
C ALA A 521 12.97 -10.74 33.38
N VAL A 522 12.73 -12.03 33.16
CA VAL A 522 13.10 -12.68 31.91
C VAL A 522 11.79 -13.10 31.28
N LEU A 523 11.10 -12.12 30.71
CA LEU A 523 10.05 -12.42 29.74
C LEU A 523 10.69 -12.58 28.38
N TYR A 524 10.25 -13.58 27.61
CA TYR A 524 10.62 -13.72 26.21
C TYR A 524 9.35 -13.56 25.39
N ALA A 525 9.14 -12.37 24.83
CA ALA A 525 7.92 -12.00 24.14
C ALA A 525 8.23 -11.14 22.90
N GLU A 526 7.25 -11.01 22.02
CA GLU A 526 7.35 -10.21 20.78
C GLU A 526 6.69 -8.85 20.93
N SER A 527 5.77 -8.74 21.89
CA SER A 527 5.14 -7.51 22.37
C SER A 527 5.06 -7.52 23.89
N GLY A 528 5.13 -6.35 24.50
CA GLY A 528 4.93 -6.20 25.93
C GLY A 528 4.49 -4.78 26.27
N ALA A 529 3.47 -4.66 27.12
CA ALA A 529 3.09 -3.41 27.75
C ALA A 529 3.55 -3.37 29.22
N TRP A 530 3.77 -2.16 29.73
CA TRP A 530 4.63 -1.91 30.89
C TRP A 530 3.83 -1.71 32.19
N GLN A 531 3.92 -2.64 33.16
CA GLN A 531 3.56 -2.38 34.57
C GLN A 531 4.41 -3.25 35.53
N CYS A 532 5.12 -2.67 36.53
CA CYS A 532 5.92 -3.43 37.53
C CYS A 532 6.21 -2.75 38.89
N CYS A 533 6.74 -3.58 39.81
CA CYS A 533 7.12 -3.45 41.23
C CYS A 533 8.20 -2.38 41.57
N ASP A 534 8.03 -1.64 42.68
CA ASP A 534 8.79 -0.43 43.04
C ASP A 534 10.08 -0.65 43.88
N GLN A 535 10.46 -1.89 44.18
CA GLN A 535 11.65 -2.30 44.94
C GLN A 535 11.94 -1.60 46.28
N ARG A 536 10.94 -0.97 46.89
CA ARG A 536 11.12 -0.35 48.21
C ARG A 536 11.65 -1.38 49.22
N ARG A 537 12.59 -0.95 50.07
CA ARG A 537 13.05 -1.72 51.23
C ARG A 537 12.41 -1.17 52.50
N PRO A 538 12.02 -2.03 53.47
CA PRO A 538 12.24 -3.48 53.52
C PRO A 538 11.22 -4.33 52.73
N SER A 539 10.16 -3.73 52.20
CA SER A 539 9.13 -4.40 51.40
C SER A 539 8.67 -3.49 50.27
N CYS A 540 8.46 -4.03 49.08
CA CYS A 540 8.02 -3.22 47.94
C CYS A 540 6.55 -2.80 48.09
N GLY A 541 6.14 -1.70 47.46
CA GLY A 541 4.79 -1.16 47.45
C GLY A 541 3.74 -2.16 46.96
N GLN A 542 4.10 -3.10 46.09
CA GLN A 542 3.20 -4.18 45.69
C GLN A 542 3.03 -5.24 46.78
N CYS A 543 4.10 -5.66 47.47
CA CYS A 543 4.00 -6.55 48.64
C CYS A 543 3.27 -5.88 49.82
N LEU A 544 3.40 -4.56 49.96
CA LEU A 544 2.64 -3.76 50.93
C LEU A 544 1.16 -3.67 50.59
N ARG A 545 0.80 -3.44 49.32
CA ARG A 545 -0.60 -3.45 48.84
C ARG A 545 -1.24 -4.83 48.91
N ALA A 546 -0.46 -5.88 48.64
CA ALA A 546 -0.90 -7.27 48.68
C ALA A 546 -0.81 -7.93 50.08
N ASN A 547 -0.34 -7.19 51.09
CA ASN A 547 -0.14 -7.66 52.46
C ASN A 547 0.67 -8.98 52.58
N GLN A 548 1.76 -9.09 51.81
CA GLN A 548 2.63 -10.28 51.69
C GLN A 548 4.08 -9.98 52.13
N GLU A 549 4.82 -10.99 52.59
CA GLU A 549 6.24 -10.87 53.02
C GLU A 549 7.21 -10.91 51.83
N CYS A 550 8.27 -10.09 51.86
CA CYS A 550 9.22 -9.87 50.75
C CYS A 550 10.58 -10.58 50.98
N TYR A 551 11.03 -11.43 50.05
CA TYR A 551 12.15 -12.38 50.27
C TYR A 551 13.53 -12.02 49.66
N GLY A 552 13.68 -10.95 48.87
CA GLY A 552 14.99 -10.51 48.32
C GLY A 552 15.60 -11.36 47.15
N TYR A 553 16.83 -11.04 46.71
CA TYR A 553 17.46 -11.49 45.42
C TYR A 553 18.65 -12.50 45.57
N ARG A 554 18.96 -13.33 44.54
CA ARG A 554 19.98 -14.45 44.53
C ARG A 554 21.30 -14.17 43.75
N ASP A 555 22.39 -14.88 44.11
CA ASP A 555 23.80 -14.77 43.63
C ASP A 555 24.15 -15.65 42.39
N THR A 556 25.03 -15.17 41.50
CA THR A 556 25.22 -15.60 40.08
C THR A 556 26.59 -16.21 39.71
N SER A 557 27.39 -16.67 40.67
CA SER A 557 28.80 -17.08 40.49
C SER A 557 29.12 -18.38 39.69
N ILE A 558 28.23 -18.94 38.86
CA ILE A 558 28.40 -20.32 38.34
C ILE A 558 28.33 -20.44 36.78
N LEU A 559 29.51 -20.67 36.15
CA LEU A 559 29.87 -21.54 34.98
C LEU A 559 29.94 -21.05 33.47
N ARG A 560 30.79 -21.76 32.69
CA ARG A 560 31.57 -21.45 31.43
C ARG A 560 31.19 -22.28 30.13
N ILE A 561 31.79 -21.91 28.96
CA ILE A 561 31.52 -22.17 27.50
C ILE A 561 32.34 -23.31 26.80
N HIS A 562 31.93 -23.81 25.58
CA HIS A 562 32.78 -24.41 24.49
C HIS A 562 32.26 -24.20 22.99
N ASP A 563 33.14 -24.32 21.95
CA ASP A 563 32.99 -23.92 20.49
C ASP A 563 33.20 -25.08 19.46
N HIS A 564 32.48 -25.08 18.30
CA HIS A 564 32.42 -26.12 17.25
C HIS A 564 32.51 -25.64 15.77
N THR A 565 33.24 -24.56 15.48
CA THR A 565 33.31 -23.89 14.16
C THR A 565 33.65 -24.76 12.92
N GLN A 566 34.42 -25.86 13.03
CA GLN A 566 34.85 -26.62 11.85
C GLN A 566 33.75 -27.43 11.14
N GLU A 567 32.71 -27.82 11.88
CA GLU A 567 31.66 -28.71 11.35
C GLU A 567 30.76 -27.99 10.33
N VAL A 568 30.67 -26.67 10.45
CA VAL A 568 29.83 -25.81 9.62
C VAL A 568 30.45 -25.59 8.23
N SER A 569 31.78 -25.56 8.14
CA SER A 569 32.51 -25.27 6.88
C SER A 569 32.34 -26.38 5.83
N ALA A 570 32.19 -27.64 6.25
CA ALA A 570 32.12 -28.78 5.34
C ALA A 570 30.77 -28.89 4.60
N LYS A 571 29.68 -28.42 5.20
CA LYS A 571 28.32 -28.56 4.65
C LYS A 571 28.01 -27.57 3.52
N ALA A 572 28.74 -26.47 3.43
CA ALA A 572 28.49 -25.41 2.45
C ALA A 572 28.92 -25.74 1.01
N LYS A 573 29.77 -26.75 0.78
CA LYS A 573 30.36 -27.02 -0.55
C LYS A 573 29.54 -27.91 -1.49
N ALA A 574 28.41 -28.47 -1.05
CA ALA A 574 27.77 -29.61 -1.74
C ALA A 574 26.47 -29.33 -2.53
N ARG A 575 25.97 -28.09 -2.63
CA ARG A 575 24.65 -27.81 -3.24
C ARG A 575 24.70 -26.75 -4.34
N ARG A 576 24.94 -27.15 -5.60
CA ARG A 576 24.63 -26.35 -6.80
C ARG A 576 24.32 -27.28 -7.99
N GLU A 577 23.03 -27.41 -8.37
CA GLU A 577 22.51 -27.38 -9.76
C GLU A 577 20.96 -27.52 -9.80
N PRO A 578 20.20 -26.85 -10.71
CA PRO A 578 18.73 -26.81 -10.74
C PRO A 578 18.07 -27.34 -12.05
N LEU A 579 16.76 -27.65 -12.06
CA LEU A 579 15.82 -27.73 -13.22
C LEU A 579 14.36 -27.88 -12.70
N ASN A 580 13.45 -26.89 -12.89
CA ASN A 580 12.44 -26.66 -13.96
C ASN A 580 11.06 -27.35 -13.76
N ALA A 581 10.00 -26.54 -13.92
CA ALA A 581 8.59 -26.83 -13.67
C ALA A 581 7.70 -26.50 -14.89
N GLU A 582 6.62 -27.27 -15.08
CA GLU A 582 5.45 -27.01 -15.96
C GLU A 582 4.27 -27.89 -15.46
N GLN A 583 2.98 -27.59 -15.59
CA GLN A 583 2.17 -26.36 -15.72
C GLN A 583 0.69 -26.82 -15.58
N SER A 584 -0.17 -25.91 -15.09
CA SER A 584 -1.64 -26.03 -14.97
C SER A 584 -2.37 -25.72 -16.29
N THR A 585 -3.67 -26.05 -16.42
CA THR A 585 -4.75 -25.24 -17.05
C THR A 585 -6.10 -26.00 -16.91
N SER A 586 -7.32 -25.43 -16.96
CA SER A 586 -7.87 -24.39 -17.83
C SER A 586 -9.30 -23.94 -17.38
N MET A 587 -9.61 -22.65 -17.54
CA MET A 587 -10.91 -22.18 -18.08
C MET A 587 -10.69 -21.60 -19.50
N LEU A 588 -11.74 -21.59 -20.32
CA LEU A 588 -11.76 -21.47 -21.81
C LEU A 588 -12.16 -20.05 -22.31
N PRO A 589 -11.95 -19.66 -23.59
CA PRO A 589 -10.84 -18.79 -23.98
C PRO A 589 -11.27 -17.52 -24.76
N LEU A 590 -10.47 -16.45 -24.65
CA LEU A 590 -10.26 -15.53 -25.78
C LEU A 590 -9.37 -16.28 -26.78
N ILE A 591 -9.74 -16.30 -28.07
CA ILE A 591 -8.93 -16.93 -29.13
C ILE A 591 -7.50 -16.38 -29.01
N PRO A 592 -6.50 -17.20 -28.61
CA PRO A 592 -5.13 -16.74 -28.51
C PRO A 592 -4.65 -16.51 -29.94
N GLN A 593 -4.39 -15.26 -30.30
CA GLN A 593 -3.53 -15.01 -31.45
C GLN A 593 -2.13 -15.54 -31.06
N PRO A 594 -1.46 -16.31 -31.92
CA PRO A 594 -0.13 -16.82 -31.63
C PRO A 594 0.79 -15.66 -31.25
N VAL A 595 1.58 -15.84 -30.20
CA VAL A 595 2.64 -14.89 -29.82
C VAL A 595 3.54 -14.75 -31.04
N PRO A 596 3.64 -13.54 -31.64
CA PRO A 596 4.43 -13.36 -32.85
C PRO A 596 5.88 -13.74 -32.56
N SER A 597 6.39 -14.75 -33.26
CA SER A 597 7.73 -15.32 -33.06
C SER A 597 8.79 -14.70 -33.97
N ASP A 598 8.37 -13.84 -34.91
CA ASP A 598 9.23 -13.10 -35.85
C ASP A 598 9.17 -11.59 -35.52
N GLU A 599 10.32 -10.91 -35.60
CA GLU A 599 10.44 -9.46 -35.40
C GLU A 599 9.49 -8.68 -36.31
N ARG A 600 9.18 -9.22 -37.50
CA ARG A 600 8.22 -8.64 -38.47
C ARG A 600 6.77 -8.65 -38.00
N ASP A 601 6.36 -9.63 -37.20
CA ASP A 601 4.99 -9.73 -36.69
C ASP A 601 4.80 -8.86 -35.44
N ILE A 602 5.83 -8.77 -34.59
CA ILE A 602 5.93 -7.79 -33.49
C ILE A 602 5.88 -6.35 -34.03
N PHE A 603 6.61 -6.09 -35.13
CA PHE A 603 6.59 -4.83 -35.85
C PHE A 603 5.21 -4.47 -36.43
N SER A 604 4.53 -5.45 -37.04
CA SER A 604 3.20 -5.24 -37.63
C SER A 604 2.12 -4.90 -36.60
N TYR A 605 2.26 -5.40 -35.36
CA TYR A 605 1.32 -5.16 -34.26
C TYR A 605 1.52 -3.80 -33.57
N SER A 606 2.77 -3.35 -33.42
CA SER A 606 3.12 -2.15 -32.66
C SER A 606 3.35 -0.90 -33.50
N VAL A 607 3.60 -1.05 -34.81
CA VAL A 607 4.08 0.06 -35.65
C VAL A 607 3.26 0.26 -36.95
N GLY A 608 2.66 -0.79 -37.49
CA GLY A 608 1.86 -0.77 -38.72
C GLY A 608 2.65 -1.21 -39.95
N THR A 609 1.96 -1.35 -41.09
CA THR A 609 2.53 -1.87 -42.36
C THR A 609 2.80 -0.75 -43.37
N LEU A 610 3.65 -1.03 -44.38
CA LEU A 610 3.90 -0.18 -45.56
C LEU A 610 2.62 0.29 -46.29
N GLN A 611 1.50 -0.41 -46.12
CA GLN A 611 0.21 -0.07 -46.75
C GLN A 611 -0.64 0.94 -45.94
N SER A 612 -0.26 1.25 -44.69
CA SER A 612 -1.12 1.99 -43.75
C SER A 612 -0.61 3.35 -43.28
N HIS A 613 0.52 3.87 -43.78
CA HIS A 613 1.12 5.16 -43.38
C HIS A 613 1.08 5.39 -41.85
N GLY A 614 1.67 4.46 -41.09
CA GLY A 614 1.71 4.49 -39.62
C GLY A 614 2.61 5.59 -39.03
N PHE A 615 2.64 5.72 -37.70
CA PHE A 615 3.42 6.74 -36.95
C PHE A 615 4.95 6.62 -37.15
N LEU A 616 5.43 5.48 -37.67
CA LEU A 616 6.85 5.16 -37.85
C LEU A 616 7.07 4.35 -39.15
N SER A 617 6.50 4.83 -40.26
CA SER A 617 6.53 4.15 -41.57
C SER A 617 7.93 3.84 -42.12
N ILE A 618 8.95 4.57 -41.66
CA ILE A 618 10.36 4.47 -42.07
C ILE A 618 11.15 3.34 -41.39
N LEU A 619 10.64 2.77 -40.29
CA LEU A 619 11.38 1.76 -39.53
C LEU A 619 11.68 0.44 -40.26
N PRO A 620 10.84 -0.09 -41.19
CA PRO A 620 11.19 -1.30 -41.94
C PRO A 620 12.41 -1.08 -42.82
N ASP A 621 12.45 0.06 -43.52
CA ASP A 621 13.58 0.41 -44.38
C ASP A 621 14.83 0.66 -43.54
N LEU A 622 14.68 1.37 -42.41
CA LEU A 622 15.79 1.63 -41.49
C LEU A 622 16.37 0.34 -40.87
N LEU A 623 15.53 -0.64 -40.52
CA LEU A 623 15.98 -1.97 -40.06
C LEU A 623 16.72 -2.75 -41.14
N LEU A 624 16.47 -2.49 -42.42
CA LEU A 624 17.21 -3.14 -43.51
C LEU A 624 18.54 -2.43 -43.80
N THR A 625 18.59 -1.10 -43.67
CA THR A 625 19.75 -0.29 -44.06
C THR A 625 20.71 0.03 -42.91
N ASP A 626 20.23 0.14 -41.68
CA ASP A 626 20.99 0.50 -40.47
C ASP A 626 20.48 -0.27 -39.22
N PRO A 627 20.67 -1.61 -39.17
CA PRO A 627 20.15 -2.47 -38.09
C PRO A 627 21.00 -2.40 -36.81
N SER A 628 21.08 -1.25 -36.15
CA SER A 628 21.84 -1.15 -34.90
C SER A 628 21.24 -2.01 -33.78
N SER A 629 22.08 -2.49 -32.86
CA SER A 629 21.62 -3.27 -31.71
C SER A 629 20.65 -2.49 -30.82
N ALA A 630 20.84 -1.18 -30.71
CA ALA A 630 19.93 -0.28 -30.03
C ALA A 630 18.54 -0.30 -30.67
N LEU A 631 18.46 -0.09 -31.99
CA LEU A 631 17.19 -0.07 -32.71
C LEU A 631 16.44 -1.41 -32.62
N GLN A 632 17.13 -2.53 -32.79
CA GLN A 632 16.53 -3.86 -32.71
C GLN A 632 15.99 -4.18 -31.31
N ALA A 633 16.78 -3.89 -30.26
CA ALA A 633 16.38 -4.12 -28.88
C ALA A 633 15.17 -3.25 -28.49
N THR A 634 15.13 -1.98 -28.90
CA THR A 634 14.00 -1.10 -28.58
C THR A 634 12.72 -1.53 -29.29
N ILE A 635 12.79 -1.98 -30.56
CA ILE A 635 11.61 -2.49 -31.28
C ILE A 635 11.04 -3.74 -30.61
N LYS A 636 11.91 -4.65 -30.14
CA LYS A 636 11.49 -5.82 -29.35
C LYS A 636 10.86 -5.40 -28.03
N ALA A 637 11.49 -4.48 -27.30
CA ALA A 637 10.99 -4.00 -26.02
C ALA A 637 9.59 -3.41 -26.16
N VAL A 638 9.40 -2.46 -27.10
CA VAL A 638 8.11 -1.80 -27.38
C VAL A 638 7.06 -2.83 -27.77
N GLY A 639 7.41 -3.75 -28.67
CA GLY A 639 6.45 -4.72 -29.17
C GLY A 639 6.03 -5.78 -28.16
N LEU A 640 6.98 -6.29 -27.37
CA LEU A 640 6.68 -7.20 -26.26
C LEU A 640 5.88 -6.50 -25.16
N ALA A 641 6.16 -5.22 -24.87
CA ALA A 641 5.39 -4.43 -23.91
C ALA A 641 3.93 -4.27 -24.37
N SER A 642 3.70 -3.94 -25.64
CA SER A 642 2.35 -3.85 -26.21
C SER A 642 1.60 -5.19 -26.13
N VAL A 643 2.22 -6.29 -26.58
CA VAL A 643 1.60 -7.63 -26.63
C VAL A 643 1.33 -8.17 -25.22
N SER A 644 2.27 -8.02 -24.30
CA SER A 644 2.14 -8.52 -22.92
C SER A 644 0.88 -7.98 -22.25
N ARG A 645 0.59 -6.69 -22.45
CA ARG A 645 -0.54 -6.01 -21.80
C ARG A 645 -1.88 -6.39 -22.40
N VAL A 646 -1.96 -6.56 -23.73
CA VAL A 646 -3.20 -7.00 -24.38
C VAL A 646 -3.51 -8.46 -24.04
N GLN A 647 -2.50 -9.33 -23.94
CA GLN A 647 -2.69 -10.76 -23.71
C GLN A 647 -2.64 -11.19 -22.23
N ARG A 648 -2.24 -10.30 -21.31
CA ARG A 648 -2.12 -10.54 -19.85
C ARG A 648 -1.22 -11.73 -19.51
N LEU A 649 -0.08 -11.86 -20.21
CA LEU A 649 0.86 -12.99 -20.05
C LEU A 649 2.13 -12.55 -19.28
N PRO A 650 2.32 -13.01 -18.03
CA PRO A 650 3.43 -12.54 -17.16
C PRO A 650 4.84 -12.77 -17.73
N GLY A 651 5.05 -13.83 -18.52
CA GLY A 651 6.35 -14.14 -19.13
C GLY A 651 6.80 -13.14 -20.20
N ILE A 652 5.85 -12.46 -20.85
CA ILE A 652 6.14 -11.48 -21.91
C ILE A 652 6.53 -10.13 -21.27
N THR A 653 5.96 -9.75 -20.12
CA THR A 653 6.34 -8.52 -19.38
C THR A 653 7.81 -8.52 -18.97
N ARG A 654 8.30 -9.65 -18.45
CA ARG A 654 9.72 -9.81 -18.08
C ARG A 654 10.62 -9.64 -19.30
N SER A 655 10.27 -10.32 -20.39
CA SER A 655 11.02 -10.25 -21.66
C SER A 655 11.05 -8.83 -22.23
N ALA A 656 9.94 -8.07 -22.12
CA ALA A 656 9.89 -6.66 -22.52
C ALA A 656 10.86 -5.79 -21.70
N GLY A 657 10.90 -5.99 -20.37
CA GLY A 657 11.81 -5.28 -19.47
C GLY A 657 13.29 -5.61 -19.70
N GLU A 658 13.60 -6.88 -19.98
CA GLU A 658 14.96 -7.31 -20.34
C GLU A 658 15.43 -6.64 -21.64
N ASN A 659 14.60 -6.66 -22.69
CA ASN A 659 14.91 -6.00 -23.97
C ASN A 659 15.00 -4.47 -23.82
N TYR A 660 14.22 -3.87 -22.91
CA TYR A 660 14.32 -2.45 -22.59
C TYR A 660 15.67 -2.11 -21.92
N GLY A 661 16.13 -2.93 -20.98
CA GLY A 661 17.46 -2.81 -20.38
C GLY A 661 18.58 -2.95 -21.41
N GLU A 662 18.49 -3.93 -22.32
CA GLU A 662 19.43 -4.09 -23.44
C GLU A 662 19.43 -2.86 -24.37
N ALA A 663 18.25 -2.33 -24.69
CA ALA A 663 18.09 -1.15 -25.51
C ALA A 663 18.74 0.09 -24.88
N LEU A 664 18.57 0.30 -23.57
CA LEU A 664 19.22 1.40 -22.84
C LEU A 664 20.74 1.26 -22.84
N LEU A 665 21.28 0.06 -22.63
CA LEU A 665 22.73 -0.19 -22.65
C LEU A 665 23.30 0.07 -24.06
N ALA A 666 22.65 -0.45 -25.09
CA ALA A 666 23.08 -0.29 -26.49
C ALA A 666 22.98 1.16 -26.95
N THR A 667 21.89 1.87 -26.59
CA THR A 667 21.71 3.29 -26.92
C THR A 667 22.78 4.13 -26.23
N ASN A 668 23.05 3.90 -24.94
CA ASN A 668 24.12 4.59 -24.22
C ASN A 668 25.51 4.32 -24.81
N ALA A 669 25.77 3.12 -25.33
CA ALA A 669 27.00 2.82 -26.04
C ALA A 669 27.10 3.60 -27.36
N ALA A 670 26.01 3.65 -28.13
CA ALA A 670 25.95 4.39 -29.39
C ALA A 670 26.11 5.91 -29.21
N LEU A 671 25.58 6.47 -28.12
CA LEU A 671 25.70 7.90 -27.77
C LEU A 671 27.13 8.31 -27.37
N LYS A 672 27.96 7.38 -26.90
CA LYS A 672 29.36 7.65 -26.51
C LYS A 672 30.30 7.74 -27.71
N ASP A 673 29.94 7.16 -28.85
CA ASP A 673 30.73 7.23 -30.07
C ASP A 673 30.22 8.36 -30.99
N PRO A 674 31.07 9.34 -31.38
CA PRO A 674 30.65 10.50 -32.15
C PRO A 674 30.05 10.20 -33.53
N VAL A 675 30.35 9.03 -34.12
CA VAL A 675 29.82 8.62 -35.42
C VAL A 675 28.46 7.97 -35.25
N THR A 676 28.34 6.96 -34.39
CA THR A 676 27.07 6.26 -34.16
C THR A 676 26.03 7.12 -33.45
N ALA A 677 26.44 8.11 -32.66
CA ALA A 677 25.54 9.07 -32.03
C ALA A 677 24.73 9.88 -33.06
N LYS A 678 25.26 10.07 -34.28
CA LYS A 678 24.59 10.83 -35.37
C LYS A 678 23.77 9.98 -36.33
N SER A 679 23.76 8.66 -36.15
CA SER A 679 23.04 7.73 -37.04
C SER A 679 21.51 7.88 -36.94
N ASP A 680 20.81 7.50 -38.02
CA ASP A 680 19.35 7.44 -38.03
C ASP A 680 18.83 6.41 -37.01
N SER A 681 19.50 5.26 -36.89
CA SER A 681 19.10 4.21 -35.95
C SER A 681 19.22 4.59 -34.48
N THR A 682 20.21 5.41 -34.09
CA THR A 682 20.31 5.94 -32.71
C THR A 682 19.16 6.90 -32.40
N LEU A 683 18.84 7.83 -33.30
CA LEU A 683 17.70 8.74 -33.09
C LEU A 683 16.38 7.97 -33.03
N ALA A 684 16.19 6.99 -33.92
CA ALA A 684 15.01 6.13 -33.92
C ALA A 684 14.90 5.31 -32.61
N ALA A 685 16.00 4.78 -32.09
CA ALA A 685 16.03 4.06 -30.82
C ALA A 685 15.61 4.96 -29.64
N VAL A 686 16.12 6.20 -29.56
CA VAL A 686 15.73 7.17 -28.52
C VAL A 686 14.24 7.52 -28.59
N VAL A 687 13.71 7.74 -29.80
CA VAL A 687 12.27 8.00 -29.99
C VAL A 687 11.44 6.78 -29.57
N LEU A 688 11.86 5.56 -29.90
CA LEU A 688 11.15 4.34 -29.51
C LEU A 688 11.26 4.02 -28.01
N LEU A 689 12.35 4.40 -27.33
CA LEU A 689 12.45 4.28 -25.87
C LEU A 689 11.39 5.15 -25.19
N SER A 690 11.15 6.35 -25.72
CA SER A 690 10.02 7.17 -25.26
C SER A 690 8.67 6.45 -25.45
N LEU A 691 8.50 5.71 -26.53
CA LEU A 691 7.28 4.93 -26.77
C LEU A 691 7.11 3.76 -25.80
N TYR A 692 8.20 3.09 -25.42
CA TYR A 692 8.18 2.05 -24.38
C TYR A 692 7.65 2.62 -23.05
N GLU A 693 8.19 3.76 -22.63
CA GLU A 693 7.77 4.45 -21.40
C GLU A 693 6.29 4.87 -21.43
N MET A 694 5.75 5.24 -22.59
CA MET A 694 4.31 5.53 -22.75
C MET A 694 3.44 4.26 -22.57
N ILE A 695 3.94 3.08 -22.96
CA ILE A 695 3.21 1.81 -22.85
C ILE A 695 3.23 1.28 -21.40
N THR A 696 4.37 1.35 -20.72
CA THR A 696 4.59 0.69 -19.41
C THR A 696 4.29 1.57 -18.19
N PHE A 697 3.69 2.74 -18.40
CA PHE A 697 3.44 3.80 -17.43
C PHE A 697 2.72 3.36 -16.12
N GLN A 698 3.26 3.68 -14.94
CA GLN A 698 2.65 3.28 -13.64
C GLN A 698 2.67 4.36 -12.53
N THR A 699 3.45 5.45 -12.64
CA THR A 699 3.52 6.52 -11.60
C THR A 699 3.79 7.93 -12.19
N PRO A 700 3.52 9.03 -11.45
CA PRO A 700 3.87 10.39 -11.89
C PRO A 700 5.37 10.58 -12.24
N ASN A 701 6.27 9.85 -11.59
CA ASN A 701 7.71 9.90 -11.85
C ASN A 701 8.09 9.35 -13.24
N THR A 702 7.32 8.41 -13.81
CA THR A 702 7.56 7.90 -15.18
C THR A 702 7.27 8.92 -16.28
N MET A 703 6.56 10.01 -15.97
CA MET A 703 6.41 11.15 -16.89
C MET A 703 7.77 11.81 -17.14
N HIS A 704 8.62 11.86 -16.12
CA HIS A 704 9.99 12.39 -16.19
C HIS A 704 10.89 11.55 -17.10
N SER A 705 10.79 10.21 -17.05
CA SER A 705 11.56 9.32 -17.93
C SER A 705 11.20 9.49 -19.40
N TRP A 706 9.90 9.59 -19.72
CA TRP A 706 9.46 9.91 -21.08
C TRP A 706 10.02 11.26 -21.56
N PHE A 707 9.96 12.31 -20.73
CA PHE A 707 10.51 13.63 -21.05
C PHE A 707 12.01 13.58 -21.36
N ASN A 708 12.78 12.81 -20.59
CA ASN A 708 14.22 12.67 -20.80
C ASN A 708 14.55 12.10 -22.18
N HIS A 709 13.75 11.16 -22.69
CA HIS A 709 13.93 10.63 -24.05
C HIS A 709 13.57 11.64 -25.13
N VAL A 710 12.50 12.40 -24.96
CA VAL A 710 12.14 13.48 -25.91
C VAL A 710 13.23 14.57 -25.93
N GLN A 711 13.77 14.93 -24.76
CA GLN A 711 14.91 15.85 -24.65
C GLN A 711 16.17 15.30 -25.32
N GLY A 712 16.47 14.01 -25.11
CA GLY A 712 17.57 13.33 -25.78
C GLY A 712 17.41 13.35 -27.30
N ALA A 713 16.20 13.11 -27.81
CA ALA A 713 15.91 13.16 -29.25
C ALA A 713 16.16 14.56 -29.82
N THR A 714 15.68 15.61 -29.15
CA THR A 714 15.89 17.01 -29.56
C THR A 714 17.39 17.37 -29.60
N SER A 715 18.15 16.96 -28.58
CA SER A 715 19.60 17.18 -28.53
C SER A 715 20.34 16.47 -29.67
N LEU A 716 19.86 15.28 -30.06
CA LEU A 716 20.38 14.56 -31.21
C LEU A 716 20.06 15.26 -32.53
N LEU A 717 18.88 15.87 -32.69
CA LEU A 717 18.56 16.65 -33.89
C LEU A 717 19.59 17.78 -34.09
N GLU A 718 19.94 18.48 -33.01
CA GLU A 718 20.94 19.56 -33.06
C GLU A 718 22.33 19.03 -33.40
N LEU A 719 22.74 17.93 -32.76
CA LEU A 719 24.04 17.27 -33.00
C LEU A 719 24.20 16.80 -34.46
N ARG A 720 23.11 16.33 -35.07
CA ARG A 720 23.07 15.84 -36.45
C ARG A 720 23.06 16.97 -37.49
N GLY A 721 22.54 18.15 -37.14
CA GLY A 721 22.58 19.35 -37.99
C GLY A 721 21.79 19.23 -39.30
N GLU A 722 22.04 20.11 -40.27
CA GLU A 722 21.27 20.18 -41.52
C GLU A 722 21.45 18.97 -42.45
N GLU A 723 22.54 18.22 -42.29
CA GLU A 723 22.86 17.08 -43.14
C GLU A 723 21.81 15.97 -43.06
N GLN A 724 21.20 15.77 -41.88
CA GLN A 724 20.14 14.77 -41.68
C GLN A 724 18.94 15.00 -42.62
N LEU A 725 18.68 16.26 -42.97
CA LEU A 725 17.55 16.69 -43.79
C LEU A 725 17.75 16.42 -45.29
N ASN A 726 18.94 15.99 -45.71
CA ASN A 726 19.23 15.63 -47.11
C ASN A 726 18.75 14.22 -47.47
N SER A 727 18.43 13.39 -46.48
CA SER A 727 17.93 12.04 -46.65
C SER A 727 16.44 11.97 -46.34
N HIS A 728 15.71 11.09 -47.02
CA HIS A 728 14.29 10.89 -46.74
C HIS A 728 14.08 10.40 -45.30
N THR A 729 14.87 9.41 -44.85
CA THR A 729 14.80 8.85 -43.49
C THR A 729 15.12 9.87 -42.41
N GLY A 730 16.19 10.65 -42.58
CA GLY A 730 16.56 11.68 -41.62
C GLY A 730 15.57 12.84 -41.57
N LEU A 731 14.94 13.20 -42.68
CA LEU A 731 13.87 14.20 -42.73
C LEU A 731 12.59 13.72 -42.02
N GLU A 732 12.20 12.45 -42.20
CA GLU A 732 11.06 11.84 -41.52
C GLU A 732 11.28 11.70 -40.01
N LEU A 733 12.47 11.22 -39.57
CA LEU A 733 12.85 11.17 -38.15
C LEU A 733 12.89 12.56 -37.52
N PHE A 734 13.37 13.56 -38.26
CA PHE A 734 13.35 14.96 -37.83
C PHE A 734 11.91 15.41 -37.58
N THR A 735 11.00 15.21 -38.54
CA THR A 735 9.58 15.57 -38.39
C THR A 735 8.91 14.86 -37.22
N LEU A 736 9.22 13.58 -37.00
CA LEU A 736 8.70 12.78 -35.89
C LEU A 736 9.18 13.26 -34.52
N ALA A 737 10.49 13.44 -34.35
CA ALA A 737 11.09 13.90 -33.11
C ALA A 737 10.66 15.34 -32.77
N VAL A 738 10.55 16.20 -33.79
CA VAL A 738 10.02 17.56 -33.66
C VAL A 738 8.53 17.54 -33.25
N SER A 739 7.73 16.65 -33.83
CA SER A 739 6.32 16.47 -33.43
C SER A 739 6.18 15.99 -31.98
N ALA A 740 7.06 15.08 -31.53
CA ALA A 740 7.10 14.62 -30.14
C ALA A 740 7.52 15.75 -29.17
N ALA A 741 8.41 16.65 -29.60
CA ALA A 741 8.85 17.80 -28.83
C ALA A 741 7.80 18.91 -28.69
N PHE A 742 6.79 18.96 -29.59
CA PHE A 742 5.71 19.95 -29.52
C PHE A 742 4.55 19.58 -28.58
N PHE A 743 4.60 18.40 -27.93
CA PHE A 743 3.77 18.08 -26.77
C PHE A 743 4.38 18.73 -25.51
N ARG A 744 4.06 20.01 -25.31
CA ARG A 744 4.76 20.93 -24.40
C ARG A 744 4.86 20.44 -22.94
N HIS A 745 6.11 20.22 -22.50
CA HIS A 745 6.63 20.44 -21.12
C HIS A 745 8.10 20.94 -21.11
N SER A 746 8.70 21.26 -22.26
CA SER A 746 10.12 21.62 -22.32
C SER A 746 10.36 23.08 -21.90
N ARG A 747 10.97 23.28 -20.72
CA ARG A 747 11.63 24.53 -20.32
C ARG A 747 12.96 24.77 -21.05
N TYR A 748 13.03 24.48 -22.35
CA TYR A 748 14.29 24.46 -23.10
C TYR A 748 14.24 25.32 -24.37
N ASP A 749 15.37 25.92 -24.69
CA ASP A 749 15.60 26.72 -25.90
C ASP A 749 15.63 25.82 -27.14
N VAL A 750 14.57 25.85 -27.95
CA VAL A 750 14.47 25.09 -29.21
C VAL A 750 14.96 25.90 -30.42
N SER A 751 15.61 27.05 -30.22
CA SER A 751 15.97 27.97 -31.31
C SER A 751 16.77 27.32 -32.44
N ARG A 752 17.63 26.34 -32.13
CA ARG A 752 18.41 25.63 -33.16
C ARG A 752 17.57 24.63 -33.96
N VAL A 753 16.62 23.97 -33.31
CA VAL A 753 15.61 23.12 -33.98
C VAL A 753 14.74 23.97 -34.91
N VAL A 754 14.39 25.20 -34.52
CA VAL A 754 13.64 26.15 -35.37
C VAL A 754 14.36 26.47 -36.67
N GLU A 755 15.68 26.64 -36.63
CA GLU A 755 16.49 26.86 -37.83
C GLU A 755 16.50 25.63 -38.74
N LEU A 756 16.66 24.45 -38.16
CA LEU A 756 16.59 23.18 -38.91
C LEU A 756 15.20 22.97 -39.53
N SER A 757 14.11 23.32 -38.83
CA SER A 757 12.76 23.25 -39.37
C SER A 757 12.57 24.15 -40.58
N LYS A 758 13.17 25.36 -40.60
CA LYS A 758 13.14 26.23 -41.80
C LYS A 758 13.83 25.58 -43.01
N VAL A 759 14.91 24.85 -42.78
CA VAL A 759 15.65 24.14 -43.83
C VAL A 759 14.90 22.87 -44.28
N ALA A 760 14.25 22.16 -43.36
CA ALA A 760 13.41 21.01 -43.67
C ALA A 760 12.27 21.41 -44.63
N ARG A 761 11.65 22.58 -44.40
CA ARG A 761 10.61 23.16 -45.27
C ARG A 761 11.03 23.34 -46.72
N SER A 762 12.24 23.85 -46.95
CA SER A 762 12.69 24.11 -48.33
C SER A 762 12.98 22.84 -49.13
N LYS A 763 13.07 21.68 -48.45
CA LYS A 763 13.37 20.38 -49.03
C LYS A 763 12.15 19.49 -49.24
N GLN A 764 10.99 19.87 -48.71
CA GLN A 764 9.74 19.12 -48.87
C GLN A 764 8.93 19.56 -50.10
N ALA A 765 7.98 18.70 -50.53
CA ALA A 765 7.14 18.96 -51.68
C ALA A 765 6.10 20.07 -51.42
N ALA A 766 5.68 20.80 -52.46
CA ALA A 766 4.62 21.82 -52.35
C ALA A 766 3.29 21.28 -51.76
N LEU A 767 3.05 19.97 -51.89
CA LEU A 767 1.92 19.25 -51.29
C LEU A 767 2.07 18.96 -49.79
N SER A 768 3.12 19.40 -49.08
CA SER A 768 3.19 19.35 -47.60
C SER A 768 3.25 20.75 -46.97
N GLN A 769 3.21 21.81 -47.78
CA GLN A 769 3.34 23.20 -47.33
C GLN A 769 2.36 23.57 -46.18
N PRO A 770 1.07 23.15 -46.19
CA PRO A 770 0.17 23.48 -45.08
C PRO A 770 0.59 22.88 -43.73
N VAL A 771 1.19 21.69 -43.73
CA VAL A 771 1.69 21.04 -42.51
C VAL A 771 2.85 21.85 -41.93
N GLU A 772 3.74 22.29 -42.81
CA GLU A 772 4.91 23.10 -42.46
C GLU A 772 4.57 24.51 -41.98
N ASP A 773 3.56 25.14 -42.58
CA ASP A 773 3.03 26.42 -42.14
C ASP A 773 2.45 26.29 -40.72
N LEU A 774 1.71 25.21 -40.43
CA LEU A 774 1.20 24.94 -39.08
C LEU A 774 2.34 24.74 -38.08
N TYR A 775 3.34 23.90 -38.39
CA TYR A 775 4.50 23.70 -37.51
C TYR A 775 5.25 25.00 -37.24
N SER A 776 5.33 25.91 -38.22
CA SER A 776 5.92 27.23 -38.00
C SER A 776 5.17 28.06 -36.96
N ILE A 777 3.84 27.91 -36.89
CA ILE A 777 3.01 28.59 -35.89
C ILE A 777 3.14 27.89 -34.53
N LEU A 778 3.21 26.56 -34.50
CA LEU A 778 3.44 25.79 -33.27
C LEU A 778 4.79 26.14 -32.60
N ILE A 779 5.82 26.41 -33.40
CA ILE A 779 7.10 26.91 -32.91
C ILE A 779 6.94 28.27 -32.23
N GLN A 780 6.25 29.21 -32.89
CA GLN A 780 6.00 30.54 -32.32
C GLN A 780 5.23 30.45 -31.00
N PHE A 781 4.22 29.57 -30.96
CA PHE A 781 3.49 29.25 -29.75
C PHE A 781 4.42 28.75 -28.63
N ASN A 782 5.29 27.77 -28.90
CA ASN A 782 6.16 27.21 -27.87
C ASN A 782 7.18 28.23 -27.33
N ASN A 783 7.74 29.08 -28.20
CA ASN A 783 8.63 30.16 -27.78
C ASN A 783 7.89 31.15 -26.87
N LEU A 784 6.69 31.59 -27.28
CA LEU A 784 5.86 32.47 -26.47
C LEU A 784 5.50 31.84 -25.12
N ALA A 785 5.18 30.56 -25.12
CA ALA A 785 4.84 29.84 -23.92
C ALA A 785 6.04 29.75 -22.96
N ALA A 786 7.26 29.52 -23.47
CA ALA A 786 8.48 29.57 -22.67
C ALA A 786 8.77 30.97 -22.11
N GLU A 787 8.52 32.03 -22.89
CA GLU A 787 8.60 33.42 -22.39
C GLU A 787 7.63 33.66 -21.21
N VAL A 788 6.41 33.12 -21.29
CA VAL A 788 5.41 33.23 -20.21
C VAL A 788 5.85 32.47 -18.94
N ASP A 789 6.31 31.22 -19.06
CA ASP A 789 6.82 30.45 -17.91
C ASP A 789 8.02 31.15 -17.25
N ALA A 790 8.93 31.70 -18.05
CA ALA A 790 10.09 32.43 -17.55
C ALA A 790 9.68 33.71 -16.82
N ALA A 791 8.68 34.43 -17.34
CA ALA A 791 8.12 35.60 -16.69
C ALA A 791 7.37 35.26 -15.39
N GLU A 792 6.71 34.10 -15.33
CA GLU A 792 6.05 33.59 -14.12
C GLU A 792 7.08 33.29 -13.01
N LEU A 793 8.13 32.52 -13.34
CA LEU A 793 9.24 32.20 -12.43
C LEU A 793 10.03 33.43 -11.96
N GLY A 794 10.16 34.43 -12.83
CA GLY A 794 10.85 35.69 -12.53
C GLY A 794 9.98 36.76 -11.87
N HIS A 795 8.72 36.44 -11.51
CA HIS A 795 7.70 37.38 -11.00
C HIS A 795 7.38 38.58 -11.93
N GLY A 796 7.81 38.55 -13.19
CA GLY A 796 7.60 39.61 -14.20
C GLY A 796 6.33 39.46 -15.05
N LEU A 797 5.56 38.39 -14.86
CA LEU A 797 4.33 38.11 -15.62
C LEU A 797 3.24 39.16 -15.37
N HIS A 798 3.02 39.56 -14.11
CA HIS A 798 1.99 40.54 -13.75
C HIS A 798 2.17 41.91 -14.41
N GLU A 799 3.42 42.37 -14.54
CA GLU A 799 3.76 43.68 -15.13
C GLU A 799 3.52 43.71 -16.65
N ASN A 800 3.45 42.55 -17.29
CA ASN A 800 3.42 42.40 -18.75
C ASN A 800 2.18 41.65 -19.28
N LEU A 801 1.13 41.46 -18.45
CA LEU A 801 -0.07 40.69 -18.82
C LEU A 801 -0.68 41.13 -20.16
N GLY A 802 -0.84 42.44 -20.38
CA GLY A 802 -1.40 42.98 -21.62
C GLY A 802 -0.57 42.62 -22.87
N LEU A 803 0.76 42.68 -22.75
CA LEU A 803 1.68 42.32 -23.84
C LEU A 803 1.61 40.82 -24.16
N PHE A 804 1.58 39.97 -23.13
CA PHE A 804 1.48 38.52 -23.34
C PHE A 804 0.12 38.11 -23.91
N ILE A 805 -0.97 38.76 -23.49
CA ILE A 805 -2.31 38.56 -24.09
C ILE A 805 -2.29 38.96 -25.57
N GLU A 806 -1.70 40.10 -25.93
CA GLU A 806 -1.58 40.53 -27.33
C GLU A 806 -0.78 39.53 -28.18
N LYS A 807 0.37 39.06 -27.67
CA LYS A 807 1.16 38.01 -28.34
C LYS A 807 0.37 36.71 -28.52
N CYS A 808 -0.41 36.28 -27.51
CA CYS A 808 -1.26 35.09 -27.61
C CYS A 808 -2.36 35.26 -28.67
N LEU A 809 -3.02 36.42 -28.71
CA LEU A 809 -4.03 36.75 -29.72
C LEU A 809 -3.44 36.76 -31.14
N HIS A 810 -2.19 37.22 -31.30
CA HIS A 810 -1.50 37.18 -32.58
C HIS A 810 -1.27 35.74 -33.07
N VAL A 811 -0.84 34.83 -32.18
CA VAL A 811 -0.66 33.42 -32.52
C VAL A 811 -2.00 32.74 -32.83
N ASP A 812 -3.07 33.02 -32.07
CA ASP A 812 -4.43 32.50 -32.38
C ASP A 812 -4.93 33.00 -33.75
N ALA A 813 -4.66 34.27 -34.09
CA ALA A 813 -5.01 34.82 -35.40
C ALA A 813 -4.24 34.13 -36.54
N ASN A 814 -2.96 33.81 -36.35
CA ASN A 814 -2.16 33.06 -37.32
C ASN A 814 -2.71 31.64 -37.52
N LEU A 815 -3.07 30.94 -36.44
CA LEU A 815 -3.73 29.63 -36.51
C LEU A 815 -5.03 29.72 -37.30
N ARG A 816 -5.88 30.71 -37.01
CA ARG A 816 -7.13 30.91 -37.75
C ARG A 816 -6.90 31.21 -39.23
N SER A 817 -5.93 32.06 -39.55
CA SER A 817 -5.59 32.38 -40.94
C SER A 817 -5.10 31.15 -41.69
N TRP A 818 -4.31 30.29 -41.03
CA TRP A 818 -3.89 29.01 -41.59
C TRP A 818 -5.08 28.10 -41.89
N ALA A 819 -6.02 27.92 -40.95
CA ALA A 819 -7.19 27.08 -41.18
C ALA A 819 -8.05 27.57 -42.37
N MET A 820 -8.10 28.88 -42.58
CA MET A 820 -8.81 29.52 -43.70
C MET A 820 -8.07 29.42 -45.04
N SER A 821 -6.75 29.21 -45.06
CA SER A 821 -5.96 29.12 -46.29
C SER A 821 -5.94 27.70 -46.89
N LEU A 822 -6.43 26.71 -46.15
CA LEU A 822 -6.43 25.31 -46.55
C LEU A 822 -7.36 25.05 -47.75
N GLY A 823 -6.78 24.52 -48.83
CA GLY A 823 -7.53 24.07 -50.02
C GLY A 823 -8.40 22.82 -49.75
N PRO A 824 -9.31 22.45 -50.68
CA PRO A 824 -10.33 21.41 -50.44
C PRO A 824 -9.79 20.03 -50.03
N PHE A 825 -8.58 19.66 -50.46
CA PHE A 825 -7.94 18.40 -50.07
C PHE A 825 -7.62 18.32 -48.56
N TRP A 826 -7.33 19.46 -47.94
CA TRP A 826 -6.93 19.58 -46.54
C TRP A 826 -8.10 19.82 -45.58
N GLN A 827 -9.28 20.11 -46.13
CA GLN A 827 -10.50 20.34 -45.36
C GLN A 827 -11.11 19.00 -44.94
N TYR A 828 -11.72 18.98 -43.77
CA TYR A 828 -12.54 17.85 -43.32
C TYR A 828 -14.01 18.05 -43.70
N THR A 829 -14.75 16.96 -43.83
CA THR A 829 -16.19 16.99 -43.99
C THR A 829 -16.87 16.52 -42.71
N VAL A 830 -17.98 17.16 -42.34
CA VAL A 830 -18.79 16.76 -41.18
C VAL A 830 -19.90 15.83 -41.65
N PHE A 831 -19.99 14.66 -41.03
CA PHE A 831 -21.10 13.73 -41.20
C PHE A 831 -21.99 13.77 -39.95
N ASP A 832 -23.31 13.83 -40.13
CA ASP A 832 -24.32 13.92 -39.06
C ASP A 832 -25.31 12.74 -39.25
N GLY A 833 -25.23 11.71 -38.42
CA GLY A 833 -26.01 10.46 -38.53
C GLY A 833 -25.20 9.15 -38.66
N ASP A 834 -25.84 8.08 -39.17
CA ASP A 834 -25.24 6.74 -39.30
C ASP A 834 -24.06 6.72 -40.28
N LEU A 835 -22.90 6.25 -39.81
CA LEU A 835 -21.69 6.18 -40.64
C LEU A 835 -21.93 5.35 -41.92
N PRO A 836 -21.37 5.77 -43.07
CA PRO A 836 -21.43 4.99 -44.30
C PRO A 836 -21.05 3.52 -44.07
N SER A 837 -21.75 2.58 -44.69
CA SER A 837 -21.59 1.13 -44.44
C SER A 837 -20.14 0.60 -44.55
N HIS A 838 -19.32 1.19 -45.43
CA HIS A 838 -17.89 0.85 -45.57
C HIS A 838 -16.99 1.35 -44.43
N LEU A 839 -17.50 2.26 -43.58
CA LEU A 839 -16.88 2.70 -42.33
C LEU A 839 -17.43 1.91 -41.12
N ASN A 840 -18.56 1.20 -41.27
CA ASN A 840 -19.27 0.53 -40.18
C ASN A 840 -18.69 -0.86 -39.84
N ASP A 841 -18.05 -1.53 -40.80
CA ASP A 841 -17.52 -2.90 -40.65
C ASP A 841 -16.24 -3.01 -39.79
N TYR A 842 -15.69 -1.90 -39.29
CA TYR A 842 -14.37 -1.87 -38.62
C TYR A 842 -14.30 -1.02 -37.33
N ILE A 843 -15.44 -0.59 -36.78
CA ILE A 843 -15.47 0.25 -35.56
C ILE A 843 -15.56 -0.64 -34.31
N HIS A 844 -14.43 -0.79 -33.62
CA HIS A 844 -14.37 -1.42 -32.29
C HIS A 844 -14.71 -0.46 -31.12
N PHE A 845 -15.16 0.77 -31.41
CA PHE A 845 -15.39 1.84 -30.43
C PHE A 845 -16.87 2.30 -30.45
N PRO A 846 -17.70 2.01 -29.43
CA PRO A 846 -19.16 2.11 -29.60
C PRO A 846 -19.82 3.50 -29.41
N THR A 847 -19.14 4.64 -29.52
CA THR A 847 -19.83 5.95 -29.31
C THR A 847 -19.30 7.07 -30.20
N ILE A 848 -20.12 7.51 -31.15
CA ILE A 848 -19.93 8.74 -31.93
C ILE A 848 -20.27 9.94 -31.05
N TYR A 849 -19.31 10.84 -30.83
CA TYR A 849 -19.53 12.04 -30.02
C TYR A 849 -20.59 12.95 -30.68
N GLY A 850 -21.67 13.23 -29.96
CA GLY A 850 -22.74 14.12 -30.42
C GLY A 850 -23.40 13.72 -31.76
N GLY A 851 -23.31 12.45 -32.17
CA GLY A 851 -23.84 11.98 -33.47
C GLY A 851 -23.08 12.48 -34.71
N LYS A 852 -21.93 13.14 -34.52
CA LYS A 852 -21.14 13.74 -35.60
C LYS A 852 -19.79 13.06 -35.77
N CYS A 853 -19.27 13.06 -37.00
CA CYS A 853 -17.95 12.55 -37.31
C CYS A 853 -17.22 13.45 -38.32
N HIS A 854 -15.98 13.82 -38.01
CA HIS A 854 -15.10 14.53 -38.94
C HIS A 854 -14.35 13.51 -39.80
N VAL A 855 -14.52 13.60 -41.12
CA VAL A 855 -13.87 12.72 -42.11
C VAL A 855 -12.79 13.48 -42.86
N TYR A 856 -11.62 12.87 -42.98
CA TYR A 856 -10.41 13.44 -43.57
C TYR A 856 -9.94 12.57 -44.76
N GLN A 857 -9.00 13.07 -45.57
CA GLN A 857 -8.43 12.26 -46.67
C GLN A 857 -7.48 11.16 -46.16
N ASN A 858 -6.71 11.46 -45.10
CA ASN A 858 -5.79 10.52 -44.47
C ASN A 858 -5.63 10.85 -42.96
N TYR A 859 -4.84 10.05 -42.24
CA TYR A 859 -4.63 10.21 -40.79
C TYR A 859 -3.74 11.41 -40.45
N ASP A 860 -2.82 11.80 -41.32
CA ASP A 860 -1.91 12.91 -41.08
C ASP A 860 -2.66 14.25 -41.07
N ILE A 861 -3.64 14.41 -41.96
CA ILE A 861 -4.54 15.57 -41.96
C ILE A 861 -5.39 15.61 -40.68
N ALA A 862 -5.88 14.46 -40.21
CA ALA A 862 -6.61 14.39 -38.94
C ALA A 862 -5.71 14.82 -37.74
N SER A 863 -4.47 14.34 -37.72
CA SER A 863 -3.48 14.72 -36.71
C SER A 863 -3.15 16.21 -36.75
N MET A 864 -2.97 16.77 -37.95
CA MET A 864 -2.74 18.20 -38.18
C MET A 864 -3.88 19.07 -37.63
N TRP A 865 -5.13 18.70 -37.91
CA TRP A 865 -6.29 19.39 -37.35
C TRP A 865 -6.38 19.27 -35.82
N ASN A 866 -6.00 18.12 -35.24
CA ASN A 866 -5.96 17.96 -33.79
C ASN A 866 -4.81 18.73 -33.13
N HIS A 867 -3.65 18.87 -33.78
CA HIS A 867 -2.59 19.79 -33.35
C HIS A 867 -3.04 21.25 -33.38
N TYR A 868 -3.75 21.66 -34.43
CA TYR A 868 -4.38 22.99 -34.49
C TYR A 868 -5.35 23.20 -33.31
N ARG A 869 -6.25 22.24 -33.05
CA ARG A 869 -7.26 22.34 -31.98
C ARG A 869 -6.63 22.39 -30.59
N GLN A 870 -5.71 21.47 -30.27
CA GLN A 870 -5.06 21.44 -28.96
C GLN A 870 -4.29 22.75 -28.69
N THR A 871 -3.60 23.29 -29.70
CA THR A 871 -2.83 24.53 -29.52
C THR A 871 -3.75 25.72 -29.32
N ARG A 872 -4.88 25.77 -30.02
CA ARG A 872 -5.90 26.80 -29.76
C ARG A 872 -6.51 26.67 -28.36
N ILE A 873 -6.74 25.46 -27.85
CA ILE A 873 -7.19 25.26 -26.46
C ILE A 873 -6.17 25.86 -25.49
N VAL A 874 -4.89 25.49 -25.61
CA VAL A 874 -3.85 25.98 -24.69
C VAL A 874 -3.69 27.50 -24.77
N ILE A 875 -3.62 28.09 -25.97
CA ILE A 875 -3.52 29.55 -26.15
C ILE A 875 -4.73 30.28 -25.54
N ASN A 876 -5.94 29.77 -25.77
CA ASN A 876 -7.13 30.42 -25.25
C ASN A 876 -7.27 30.21 -23.73
N GLU A 877 -6.72 29.13 -23.17
CA GLU A 877 -6.61 28.97 -21.71
C GLU A 877 -5.60 29.96 -21.11
N MET A 878 -4.46 30.19 -21.76
CA MET A 878 -3.49 31.24 -21.38
C MET A 878 -4.14 32.63 -21.42
N ILE A 879 -4.83 32.97 -22.52
CA ILE A 879 -5.55 34.23 -22.67
C ILE A 879 -6.61 34.36 -21.59
N ARG A 880 -7.40 33.31 -21.33
CA ARG A 880 -8.43 33.30 -20.29
C ARG A 880 -7.81 33.57 -18.91
N SER A 881 -6.78 32.80 -18.54
CA SER A 881 -6.12 32.92 -17.23
C SER A 881 -5.52 34.31 -17.02
N MET A 882 -4.70 34.79 -17.96
CA MET A 882 -4.12 36.13 -17.87
C MET A 882 -5.18 37.24 -17.89
N SER A 883 -6.28 37.05 -18.63
CA SER A 883 -7.39 38.02 -18.66
C SER A 883 -8.15 38.07 -17.34
N VAL A 884 -8.30 36.96 -16.62
CA VAL A 884 -8.89 36.93 -15.27
C VAL A 884 -8.10 37.84 -14.34
N HIS A 885 -6.78 37.68 -14.28
CA HIS A 885 -5.95 38.53 -13.42
C HIS A 885 -5.89 39.98 -13.88
N LEU A 886 -5.90 40.22 -15.19
CA LEU A 886 -6.01 41.59 -15.71
C LEU A 886 -7.34 42.25 -15.30
N CYS A 887 -8.44 41.48 -15.26
CA CYS A 887 -9.74 41.96 -14.78
C CYS A 887 -9.71 42.30 -13.28
N GLU A 888 -9.07 41.45 -12.47
CA GLU A 888 -8.93 41.64 -11.02
C GLU A 888 -8.12 42.90 -10.69
N VAL A 889 -7.02 43.13 -11.41
CA VAL A 889 -6.10 44.25 -11.15
C VAL A 889 -6.63 45.58 -11.71
N ASN A 890 -7.14 45.60 -12.95
CA ASN A 890 -7.44 46.85 -13.67
C ASN A 890 -8.94 47.18 -13.82
N ARG A 891 -9.86 46.31 -13.38
CA ARG A 891 -11.34 46.47 -13.51
C ARG A 891 -11.81 46.89 -14.92
N ALA A 892 -11.10 46.49 -15.97
CA ALA A 892 -11.41 46.88 -17.35
C ALA A 892 -12.50 45.99 -17.96
N PRO A 893 -13.57 46.51 -18.59
CA PRO A 893 -14.63 45.67 -19.17
C PRO A 893 -14.20 44.80 -20.37
N GLU A 894 -13.10 45.17 -21.03
CA GLU A 894 -12.60 44.51 -22.25
C GLU A 894 -12.01 43.12 -21.98
N CYS A 895 -11.48 42.88 -20.77
CA CYS A 895 -10.94 41.58 -20.38
C CYS A 895 -12.04 40.52 -20.20
N GLN A 896 -13.24 40.90 -19.75
CA GLN A 896 -14.38 39.97 -19.63
C GLN A 896 -14.84 39.45 -20.99
N ARG A 897 -14.90 40.33 -22.00
CA ARG A 897 -15.25 39.94 -23.37
C ARG A 897 -14.24 38.94 -23.93
N THR A 898 -12.96 39.22 -23.73
CA THR A 898 -11.84 38.37 -24.18
C THR A 898 -11.88 37.00 -23.49
N MET A 899 -12.19 36.95 -22.19
CA MET A 899 -12.38 35.72 -21.42
C MET A 899 -13.54 34.86 -21.96
N ILE A 900 -14.72 35.46 -22.17
CA ILE A 900 -15.90 34.74 -22.70
C ILE A 900 -15.62 34.17 -24.10
N GLN A 901 -14.96 34.95 -24.96
CA GLN A 901 -14.56 34.49 -26.30
C GLN A 901 -13.59 33.31 -26.21
N SER A 902 -12.62 33.37 -25.32
CA SER A 902 -11.64 32.30 -25.11
C SER A 902 -12.30 31.00 -24.65
N ILE A 903 -13.24 31.06 -23.70
CA ILE A 903 -14.03 29.91 -23.24
C ILE A 903 -14.85 29.29 -24.37
N ALA A 904 -15.51 30.12 -25.19
CA ALA A 904 -16.28 29.64 -26.33
C ALA A 904 -15.40 28.91 -27.37
N ILE A 905 -14.19 29.43 -27.62
CA ILE A 905 -13.21 28.79 -28.51
C ILE A 905 -12.75 27.45 -27.92
N ILE A 906 -12.38 27.41 -26.64
CA ILE A 906 -11.98 26.18 -25.95
C ILE A 906 -13.05 25.10 -26.11
N LYS A 907 -14.31 25.43 -25.81
CA LYS A 907 -15.44 24.51 -25.94
C LYS A 907 -15.54 23.95 -27.36
N GLN A 908 -15.52 24.83 -28.37
CA GLN A 908 -15.60 24.41 -29.77
C GLN A 908 -14.45 23.47 -30.15
N MET A 909 -13.21 23.79 -29.75
CA MET A 909 -12.05 22.96 -30.09
C MET A 909 -12.09 21.60 -29.37
N ALA A 910 -12.55 21.54 -28.12
CA ALA A 910 -12.74 20.29 -27.38
C ALA A 910 -13.79 19.38 -28.05
N ASP A 911 -14.93 19.94 -28.47
CA ASP A 911 -15.96 19.23 -29.21
C ASP A 911 -15.45 18.71 -30.56
N ASP A 912 -14.67 19.52 -31.28
CA ASP A 912 -14.10 19.14 -32.58
C ASP A 912 -13.04 18.03 -32.47
N ILE A 913 -12.28 17.99 -31.35
CA ILE A 913 -11.35 16.89 -31.03
C ILE A 913 -12.17 15.60 -30.81
N CYS A 914 -13.21 15.63 -29.98
CA CYS A 914 -14.06 14.48 -29.71
C CYS A 914 -14.72 13.93 -31.00
N THR A 915 -15.15 14.84 -31.88
CA THR A 915 -15.77 14.52 -33.19
C THR A 915 -14.77 13.89 -34.18
N SER A 916 -13.46 14.02 -33.95
CA SER A 916 -12.41 13.41 -34.79
C SER A 916 -12.10 11.95 -34.44
N ILE A 917 -12.45 11.49 -33.23
CA ILE A 917 -12.01 10.20 -32.68
C ILE A 917 -12.49 9.02 -33.51
N SER A 918 -13.77 9.02 -33.90
CA SER A 918 -14.36 7.92 -34.68
C SER A 918 -13.60 7.66 -36.00
N TYR A 919 -13.16 8.72 -36.68
CA TYR A 919 -12.36 8.57 -37.91
C TYR A 919 -10.95 8.04 -37.60
N CYS A 920 -10.31 8.49 -36.52
CA CYS A 920 -8.97 8.04 -36.14
C CYS A 920 -8.92 6.54 -35.86
N PHE A 921 -9.98 5.95 -35.30
CA PHE A 921 -10.08 4.52 -34.97
C PHE A 921 -10.83 3.67 -36.00
N LYS A 922 -11.04 4.16 -37.23
CA LYS A 922 -11.80 3.44 -38.28
C LYS A 922 -11.17 2.13 -38.78
N ASN A 923 -9.91 1.84 -38.44
CA ASN A 923 -9.18 0.66 -38.91
C ASN A 923 -8.50 -0.06 -37.74
N SER A 924 -8.87 -1.32 -37.53
CA SER A 924 -8.37 -2.16 -36.43
C SER A 924 -6.86 -2.40 -36.47
N ARG A 925 -6.24 -2.33 -37.66
CA ARG A 925 -4.78 -2.52 -37.85
C ARG A 925 -3.95 -1.30 -37.49
N THR A 926 -4.57 -0.15 -37.23
CA THR A 926 -3.88 1.10 -36.90
C THR A 926 -4.31 1.69 -35.55
N ILE A 927 -5.03 0.92 -34.71
CA ILE A 927 -5.57 1.39 -33.41
C ILE A 927 -4.45 1.96 -32.52
N PHE A 928 -3.30 1.29 -32.45
CA PHE A 928 -2.18 1.74 -31.62
C PHE A 928 -1.61 3.10 -32.11
N ALA A 929 -1.37 3.22 -33.41
CA ALA A 929 -0.88 4.45 -34.03
C ALA A 929 -1.91 5.59 -34.00
N ALA A 930 -3.21 5.26 -34.03
CA ALA A 930 -4.29 6.22 -33.86
C ALA A 930 -4.35 6.75 -32.42
N ALA A 931 -4.18 5.86 -31.43
CA ALA A 931 -4.16 6.22 -30.02
C ALA A 931 -3.07 7.25 -29.71
N LEU A 932 -1.81 7.00 -30.12
CA LEU A 932 -0.70 7.93 -29.89
C LEU A 932 -0.97 9.35 -30.41
N ARG A 933 -1.74 9.49 -31.50
CA ARG A 933 -2.04 10.78 -32.13
C ARG A 933 -3.17 11.56 -31.44
N VAL A 934 -3.95 10.92 -30.56
CA VAL A 934 -5.13 11.55 -29.93
C VAL A 934 -5.05 11.67 -28.41
N LEU A 935 -4.12 10.98 -27.72
CA LEU A 935 -4.01 11.02 -26.26
C LEU A 935 -3.85 12.44 -25.71
N TRP A 936 -2.85 13.19 -26.20
CA TRP A 936 -2.60 14.56 -25.76
C TRP A 936 -3.70 15.55 -26.13
N PRO A 937 -4.23 15.56 -27.37
CA PRO A 937 -5.41 16.37 -27.70
C PRO A 937 -6.59 16.14 -26.76
N LEU A 938 -6.90 14.87 -26.43
CA LEU A 938 -7.95 14.51 -25.48
C LEU A 938 -7.61 15.00 -24.06
N PHE A 939 -6.41 14.75 -23.58
CA PHE A 939 -5.99 15.15 -22.25
C PHE A 939 -6.01 16.68 -22.04
N VAL A 940 -5.49 17.45 -23.01
CA VAL A 940 -5.54 18.92 -23.00
C VAL A 940 -6.97 19.43 -23.03
N ALA A 941 -7.83 18.84 -23.88
CA ALA A 941 -9.23 19.21 -23.93
C ALA A 941 -9.94 18.93 -22.59
N ALA A 942 -9.69 17.79 -21.94
CA ALA A 942 -10.33 17.47 -20.67
C ALA A 942 -9.80 18.30 -19.48
N LYS A 943 -8.50 18.65 -19.46
CA LYS A 943 -7.89 19.47 -18.39
C LYS A 943 -8.28 20.96 -18.46
N SER A 944 -8.59 21.48 -19.65
CA SER A 944 -8.98 22.88 -19.81
C SER A 944 -10.28 23.23 -19.06
N MET A 945 -10.30 24.41 -18.43
CA MET A 945 -11.42 24.89 -17.61
C MET A 945 -12.64 25.23 -18.46
N GLY A 946 -12.45 25.64 -19.72
CA GLY A 946 -13.54 25.99 -20.62
C GLY A 946 -14.32 24.80 -21.18
N THR A 947 -13.88 23.56 -20.93
CA THR A 947 -14.53 22.34 -21.40
C THR A 947 -15.76 21.99 -20.56
N GLU A 948 -16.87 21.66 -21.22
CA GLU A 948 -18.11 21.28 -20.52
C GLU A 948 -17.94 19.98 -19.74
N PRO A 949 -18.58 19.84 -18.55
CA PRO A 949 -18.47 18.63 -17.74
C PRO A 949 -18.81 17.34 -18.48
N THR A 950 -19.83 17.36 -19.35
CA THR A 950 -20.26 16.21 -20.17
C THR A 950 -19.23 15.84 -21.22
N THR A 951 -18.63 16.83 -21.88
CA THR A 951 -17.52 16.63 -22.84
C THR A 951 -16.30 16.07 -22.12
N ARG A 952 -15.97 16.61 -20.94
CA ARG A 952 -14.86 16.13 -20.11
C ARG A 952 -15.05 14.67 -19.73
N GLU A 953 -16.23 14.29 -19.23
CA GLU A 953 -16.52 12.89 -18.87
C GLU A 953 -16.41 11.95 -20.08
N TRP A 954 -16.93 12.36 -21.24
CA TRP A 954 -16.81 11.57 -22.46
C TRP A 954 -15.34 11.35 -22.86
N ILE A 955 -14.50 12.38 -22.71
CA ILE A 955 -13.07 12.27 -22.97
C ILE A 955 -12.39 11.30 -21.98
N LEU A 956 -12.71 11.36 -20.69
CA LEU A 956 -12.13 10.47 -19.68
C LEU A 956 -12.45 9.00 -19.96
N LEU A 957 -13.71 8.69 -20.29
CA LEU A 957 -14.13 7.35 -20.70
C LEU A 957 -13.45 6.89 -21.99
N THR A 958 -13.21 7.82 -22.92
CA THR A 958 -12.49 7.54 -24.17
C THR A 958 -11.03 7.20 -23.90
N LEU A 959 -10.36 7.93 -22.99
CA LEU A 959 -8.99 7.65 -22.57
C LEU A 959 -8.84 6.28 -21.88
N ASP A 960 -9.76 5.92 -20.97
CA ASP A 960 -9.79 4.58 -20.33
C ASP A 960 -9.94 3.46 -21.36
N ARG A 961 -10.83 3.67 -22.33
CA ARG A 961 -11.08 2.71 -23.40
C ARG A 961 -9.88 2.59 -24.34
N ILE A 962 -9.22 3.69 -24.70
CA ILE A 962 -7.98 3.64 -25.47
C ILE A 962 -6.93 2.82 -24.72
N GLY A 963 -6.74 3.07 -23.42
CA GLY A 963 -5.78 2.33 -22.60
C GLY A 963 -6.07 0.84 -22.55
N SER A 964 -7.32 0.46 -22.35
CA SER A 964 -7.73 -0.96 -22.29
C SER A 964 -7.62 -1.68 -23.64
N MET A 965 -7.90 -1.00 -24.76
CA MET A 965 -7.82 -1.58 -26.10
C MET A 965 -6.40 -1.69 -26.63
N THR A 966 -5.52 -0.75 -26.27
CA THR A 966 -4.16 -0.65 -26.84
C THR A 966 -3.05 -1.11 -25.89
N GLY A 967 -3.35 -1.23 -24.59
CA GLY A 967 -2.34 -1.44 -23.55
C GLY A 967 -1.51 -0.19 -23.23
N ILE A 968 -1.84 1.00 -23.77
CA ILE A 968 -1.14 2.25 -23.47
C ILE A 968 -1.59 2.78 -22.11
N LEU A 969 -0.83 2.50 -21.06
CA LEU A 969 -1.16 2.89 -19.68
C LEU A 969 -1.20 4.42 -19.48
N GLN A 970 -0.44 5.18 -20.27
CA GLN A 970 -0.52 6.65 -20.24
C GLN A 970 -1.95 7.17 -20.47
N ALA A 971 -2.77 6.48 -21.27
CA ALA A 971 -4.16 6.86 -21.50
C ALA A 971 -5.01 6.75 -20.22
N MET A 972 -4.89 5.64 -19.49
CA MET A 972 -5.61 5.42 -18.23
C MET A 972 -5.13 6.37 -17.13
N ASN A 973 -3.84 6.66 -17.09
CA ASN A 973 -3.35 7.55 -16.05
C ASN A 973 -3.65 9.02 -16.36
N MET A 974 -3.70 9.43 -17.64
CA MET A 974 -4.20 10.74 -18.05
C MET A 974 -5.65 10.97 -17.59
N SER A 975 -6.52 9.95 -17.69
CA SER A 975 -7.88 10.06 -17.17
C SER A 975 -7.90 10.13 -15.64
N GLN A 976 -7.07 9.32 -14.97
CA GLN A 976 -6.95 9.29 -13.51
C GLN A 976 -6.42 10.62 -12.94
N PHE A 977 -5.42 11.24 -13.56
CA PHE A 977 -4.89 12.54 -13.12
C PHE A 977 -5.95 13.64 -13.15
N ILE A 978 -6.82 13.63 -14.16
CA ILE A 978 -7.92 14.60 -14.23
C ILE A 978 -8.97 14.30 -13.15
N ARG A 979 -9.29 13.01 -12.88
CA ARG A 979 -10.25 12.62 -11.83
C ARG A 979 -9.76 12.93 -10.42
N GLN A 980 -8.45 12.80 -10.18
CA GLN A 980 -7.81 13.07 -8.89
C GLN A 980 -7.51 14.56 -8.66
N GLY A 981 -7.76 15.43 -9.64
CA GLY A 981 -7.45 16.85 -9.52
C GLY A 981 -5.95 17.16 -9.44
N THR A 982 -5.10 16.26 -9.96
CA THR A 982 -3.63 16.42 -9.90
C THR A 982 -3.20 17.71 -10.60
N LYS A 983 -2.43 18.56 -9.91
CA LYS A 983 -1.84 19.76 -10.49
C LYS A 983 -0.66 19.37 -11.38
N LEU A 984 -0.77 19.62 -12.69
CA LEU A 984 0.30 19.40 -13.67
C LEU A 984 0.52 20.71 -14.46
N PRO A 985 1.75 21.23 -14.55
CA PRO A 985 2.06 22.52 -15.17
C PRO A 985 2.09 22.42 -16.71
N ILE A 986 0.98 22.00 -17.31
CA ILE A 986 0.85 21.74 -18.75
C ILE A 986 0.49 23.03 -19.50
N ILE A 987 -0.31 23.88 -18.86
CA ILE A 987 -0.82 25.13 -19.44
C ILE A 987 -0.04 26.30 -18.81
N PRO A 988 0.70 27.08 -19.60
CA PRO A 988 1.52 28.19 -19.10
C PRO A 988 0.68 29.34 -18.53
N GLY A 989 1.16 29.99 -17.47
CA GLY A 989 0.51 31.17 -16.90
C GLY A 989 -0.87 30.89 -16.31
N THR A 990 -1.15 29.65 -15.88
CA THR A 990 -2.35 29.29 -15.12
C THR A 990 -2.10 29.37 -13.63
N TRP A 991 -2.73 30.35 -12.98
CA TRP A 991 -2.67 30.56 -11.55
C TRP A 991 -3.73 29.65 -10.89
N GLU A 992 -3.40 28.37 -10.69
CA GLU A 992 -4.23 27.49 -9.87
C GLU A 992 -4.01 27.86 -8.38
N GLN A 993 -4.71 28.91 -7.92
CA GLN A 993 -4.75 29.47 -6.55
C GLN A 993 -3.94 28.65 -5.53
N GLU A 994 -2.78 29.20 -5.14
CA GLU A 994 -2.25 29.05 -3.78
C GLU A 994 -3.25 29.70 -2.84
N ASN A 995 -4.23 28.94 -2.35
CA ASN A 995 -4.93 29.28 -1.12
C ASN A 995 -4.21 28.58 0.04
N ASP A 996 -3.00 29.05 0.32
CA ASP A 996 -2.40 29.08 1.65
C ASP A 996 -2.27 30.56 2.03
N MET A 997 -3.41 31.22 2.24
CA MET A 997 -3.55 32.50 2.97
C MET A 997 -5.02 32.69 3.37
N GLU A 998 -5.47 31.94 4.39
CA GLU A 998 -6.24 32.39 5.57
C GLU A 998 -6.63 31.21 6.46
#